data_AF-A0A6N2VPN2-F1
#
_entry.id   AF-A0A6N2VPN2-F1
#
_cell.length_a   1.000
_cell.length_b   1.000
_cell.length_c   1.000
_cell.angle_alpha   90.00
_cell.angle_beta   90.00
_cell.angle_gamma   90.00
#
_symmetry.space_group_name_H-M   'P 1'
#
loop_
_entity.id
_entity.type
_entity.pdbx_description
1 polymer ?
#
loop_
_entity_poly.entity_id
_entity_poly.type
_entity_poly.pdbx_seq_one_letter_code
_entity_poly.pdbx_strand_id
1 'polypeptide(L)'
;MKMVEIKCPSCGGKLKVEDSQTKLITCEYCGSQFLLDDEKVQHITNYNIYQTTPSGKDQGNGAKIALGAGLACAGVLLAAFILSSGSGSSSGPRTAPPSIPAYTRPAGYVGKEGEAEEEVWEGETAPKADSPLFHAMTWEMFQKEPSEISPEDLAGVRYLKVETSLETDRVWYSFDDPYSEKEPVVQTASFGAMDWEPQDAAAFTGLVKLDLGSGLSRVRTLKGLKELKGITAGNVEISGIKDMLGDPAQITELQLKGITSMEGIASFENLERLTVRDYPDTNLKQLVPLKRLNYLSLEDTVDSDSIISTDKDKIRVKDYSAISVMSGLKSLYLNSDIIKDIGFIKGLPALEDLTLEDTAVISLASLSEMPALRSLTLLGNNKVQDFGPVGTAPGLTSLSIDKMTSQPDPDLSSLSSLEKLDIKGFMSISSVRGLSGLKELSIHNCNVDQADALSSLTGVERLTFYSVWNSQGNLRSLDFLKGMTGLKYADFTGNLDGTGWSGYNYLVEVYGDVSSIFNHQGLEELYLDNGKFEINFDKIKENPGLRVLSLRNMELHKNYYVESYGGMTSVWYDDVKLGEHMDILSRFPNLEELYLDSNELTDLNFAAGLKNLKRLGLKDNYITDLSPLKQAEFLEYLDIRDNPVGEVGDVGNGVEILQ
;
A
#
# COMPACT_ATOMS: atom_id res chain seq x y z
N MET A 1 -58.57 -14.20 -15.26
CA MET A 1 -57.17 -13.86 -14.94
C MET A 1 -57.14 -12.46 -14.33
N LYS A 2 -56.68 -12.32 -13.08
CA LYS A 2 -56.37 -11.00 -12.51
C LYS A 2 -55.11 -10.49 -13.20
N MET A 3 -55.17 -9.38 -13.93
CA MET A 3 -53.96 -8.71 -14.41
C MET A 3 -53.25 -8.09 -13.21
N VAL A 4 -52.14 -8.68 -12.80
CA VAL A 4 -51.24 -8.10 -11.80
C VAL A 4 -50.28 -7.19 -12.56
N GLU A 5 -50.28 -5.90 -12.23
CA GLU A 5 -49.32 -4.95 -12.79
C GLU A 5 -47.97 -5.15 -12.09
N ILE A 6 -47.04 -5.83 -12.77
CA ILE A 6 -45.70 -6.10 -12.24
C ILE A 6 -44.81 -4.88 -12.55
N LYS A 7 -44.23 -4.27 -11.51
CA LYS A 7 -43.24 -3.19 -11.62
C LYS A 7 -41.83 -3.76 -11.68
N CYS A 8 -40.90 -3.05 -12.32
CA CYS A 8 -39.50 -3.47 -12.40
C CYS A 8 -38.89 -3.64 -10.99
N PRO A 9 -38.33 -4.81 -10.65
CA PRO A 9 -37.67 -5.03 -9.36
C PRO A 9 -36.46 -4.12 -9.12
N SER A 10 -35.77 -3.71 -10.19
CA SER A 10 -34.53 -2.94 -10.10
C SER A 10 -34.76 -1.44 -9.93
N CYS A 11 -35.86 -0.88 -10.46
CA CYS A 11 -36.10 0.58 -10.39
C CYS A 11 -37.56 1.01 -10.16
N GLY A 12 -38.50 0.07 -10.07
CA GLY A 12 -39.94 0.36 -9.92
C GLY A 12 -40.65 0.87 -11.18
N GLY A 13 -39.94 1.01 -12.30
CA GLY A 13 -40.48 1.46 -13.59
C GLY A 13 -41.41 0.46 -14.29
N LYS A 14 -42.06 0.91 -15.38
CA LYS A 14 -42.92 0.04 -16.19
C LYS A 14 -42.10 -0.99 -16.98
N LEU A 15 -42.67 -2.19 -17.11
CA LEU A 15 -42.10 -3.32 -17.82
C LEU A 15 -42.85 -3.53 -19.15
N LYS A 16 -42.10 -3.78 -20.22
CA LYS A 16 -42.65 -4.04 -21.56
C LYS A 16 -42.24 -5.43 -22.03
N VAL A 17 -43.22 -6.21 -22.48
CA VAL A 17 -42.98 -7.54 -23.07
C VAL A 17 -42.50 -7.33 -24.51
N GLU A 18 -41.27 -7.74 -24.81
CA GLU A 18 -40.72 -7.61 -26.17
C GLU A 18 -41.14 -8.78 -27.06
N ASP A 19 -41.24 -9.99 -26.51
CA ASP A 19 -41.63 -11.17 -27.25
C ASP A 19 -42.38 -12.17 -26.35
N SER A 20 -43.62 -12.50 -26.75
CA SER A 20 -44.50 -13.39 -26.00
C SER A 20 -44.10 -14.86 -26.11
N GLN A 21 -43.23 -15.23 -27.05
CA GLN A 21 -42.74 -16.60 -27.21
C GLN A 21 -41.52 -16.91 -26.32
N THR A 22 -40.64 -15.92 -26.12
CA THR A 22 -39.43 -16.06 -25.28
C THR A 22 -39.65 -15.66 -23.81
N LYS A 23 -40.84 -15.12 -23.48
CA LYS A 23 -41.20 -14.60 -22.15
C LYS A 23 -40.20 -13.54 -21.62
N LEU A 24 -39.50 -12.85 -22.51
CA LEU A 24 -38.53 -11.80 -22.17
C LEU A 24 -39.23 -10.45 -21.98
N ILE A 25 -38.89 -9.74 -20.90
CA ILE A 25 -39.48 -8.47 -20.52
C ILE A 25 -38.37 -7.48 -20.19
N THR A 26 -38.45 -6.28 -20.75
CA THR A 26 -37.44 -5.23 -20.59
C THR A 26 -38.04 -4.04 -19.85
N CYS A 27 -37.29 -3.46 -18.91
CA CYS A 27 -37.71 -2.21 -18.26
C CYS A 27 -37.45 -1.01 -19.17
N GLU A 28 -38.48 -0.20 -19.42
CA GLU A 28 -38.36 0.99 -20.27
C GLU A 28 -37.49 2.10 -19.65
N TYR A 29 -37.22 2.03 -18.35
CA TYR A 29 -36.48 3.07 -17.62
C TYR A 29 -35.01 2.71 -17.41
N CYS A 30 -34.70 1.50 -16.92
CA CYS A 30 -33.33 1.09 -16.61
C CYS A 30 -32.73 0.08 -17.60
N GLY A 31 -33.49 -0.36 -18.61
CA GLY A 31 -33.01 -1.30 -19.63
C GLY A 31 -32.82 -2.74 -19.16
N SER A 32 -33.02 -3.03 -17.87
CA SER A 32 -32.86 -4.39 -17.33
C SER A 32 -33.84 -5.37 -17.97
N GLN A 33 -33.35 -6.56 -18.33
CA GLN A 33 -34.13 -7.64 -18.94
C GLN A 33 -34.43 -8.75 -17.91
N PHE A 34 -35.64 -9.29 -18.00
CA PHE A 34 -36.17 -10.29 -17.09
C PHE A 34 -36.83 -11.41 -17.89
N LEU A 35 -36.67 -12.66 -17.46
CA LEU A 35 -37.49 -13.77 -17.97
C LEU A 35 -38.70 -13.96 -17.05
N LEU A 36 -39.88 -14.04 -17.66
CA LEU A 36 -41.11 -14.34 -16.94
C LEU A 36 -41.32 -15.87 -16.97
N ASP A 37 -40.96 -16.59 -15.90
CA ASP A 37 -41.38 -18.00 -15.76
C ASP A 37 -42.63 -18.07 -14.88
N ASP A 38 -43.50 -19.05 -15.11
CA ASP A 38 -44.87 -19.11 -14.57
C ASP A 38 -44.86 -19.07 -13.03
N GLU A 39 -44.91 -17.83 -12.49
CA GLU A 39 -44.92 -17.38 -11.09
C GLU A 39 -43.60 -16.87 -10.45
N LYS A 40 -42.48 -16.74 -11.17
CA LYS A 40 -41.26 -16.07 -10.65
C LYS A 40 -40.52 -15.23 -11.71
N VAL A 41 -40.17 -14.00 -11.36
CA VAL A 41 -39.33 -13.11 -12.18
C VAL A 41 -37.86 -13.37 -11.84
N GLN A 42 -37.08 -13.89 -12.78
CA GLN A 42 -35.63 -14.09 -12.61
C GLN A 42 -34.88 -12.99 -13.36
N HIS A 43 -33.98 -12.29 -12.65
CA HIS A 43 -33.12 -11.25 -13.19
C HIS A 43 -32.06 -11.92 -14.07
N ILE A 44 -32.02 -11.58 -15.36
CA ILE A 44 -30.95 -12.05 -16.25
C ILE A 44 -29.81 -11.05 -16.13
N THR A 45 -28.61 -11.55 -15.84
CA THR A 45 -27.39 -10.76 -15.65
C THR A 45 -27.13 -9.86 -16.86
N ASN A 46 -26.81 -8.59 -16.59
CA ASN A 46 -26.61 -7.53 -17.58
C ASN A 46 -25.54 -7.91 -18.61
N TYR A 47 -25.94 -8.09 -19.87
CA TYR A 47 -25.07 -7.79 -21.00
C TYR A 47 -25.53 -6.46 -21.59
N ASN A 48 -24.74 -5.41 -21.37
CA ASN A 48 -24.92 -4.13 -22.06
C ASN A 48 -24.68 -4.36 -23.56
N ILE A 49 -25.76 -4.61 -24.32
CA ILE A 49 -25.73 -4.60 -25.78
C ILE A 49 -26.18 -3.20 -26.22
N TYR A 50 -25.22 -2.40 -26.68
CA TYR A 50 -25.48 -1.16 -27.40
C TYR A 50 -26.33 -1.48 -28.65
N GLN A 51 -27.60 -1.07 -28.65
CA GLN A 51 -28.44 -1.09 -29.85
C GLN A 51 -28.06 0.08 -30.77
N THR A 52 -27.36 -0.20 -31.86
CA THR A 52 -27.22 0.74 -32.98
C THR A 52 -28.48 0.71 -33.85
N THR A 53 -29.03 1.90 -34.13
CA THR A 53 -30.18 2.12 -35.03
C THR A 53 -29.80 1.85 -36.50
N PRO A 54 -30.70 1.31 -37.36
CA PRO A 54 -30.32 0.72 -38.64
C PRO A 54 -30.22 1.72 -39.78
N SER A 55 -29.20 1.55 -40.64
CA SER A 55 -29.08 2.21 -41.93
C SER A 55 -28.82 1.18 -43.04
N GLY A 56 -29.80 1.02 -43.93
CA GLY A 56 -29.58 0.98 -45.38
C GLY A 56 -28.93 -0.26 -46.01
N LYS A 57 -29.77 -1.05 -46.67
CA LYS A 57 -29.46 -2.09 -47.68
C LYS A 57 -28.27 -1.78 -48.59
N ASP A 58 -27.35 -2.72 -48.79
CA ASP A 58 -27.20 -3.40 -50.10
C ASP A 58 -26.33 -4.68 -50.09
N GLN A 59 -26.92 -5.73 -50.66
CA GLN A 59 -26.40 -6.83 -51.49
C GLN A 59 -25.01 -7.46 -51.26
N GLY A 60 -25.01 -8.65 -50.64
CA GLY A 60 -24.76 -9.92 -51.33
C GLY A 60 -23.35 -10.26 -51.84
N ASN A 61 -22.66 -11.18 -51.17
CA ASN A 61 -22.32 -12.50 -51.73
C ASN A 61 -21.64 -13.39 -50.68
N GLY A 62 -22.04 -14.66 -50.65
CA GLY A 62 -21.68 -15.60 -49.60
C GLY A 62 -20.37 -16.35 -49.82
N ALA A 63 -19.86 -16.91 -48.73
CA ALA A 63 -19.11 -18.15 -48.72
C ALA A 63 -19.37 -18.88 -47.40
N LYS A 64 -19.84 -20.12 -47.53
CA LYS A 64 -19.96 -21.12 -46.46
C LYS A 64 -18.60 -21.78 -46.23
N ILE A 65 -18.53 -22.59 -45.16
CA ILE A 65 -17.59 -23.71 -44.85
C ILE A 65 -16.51 -23.28 -43.83
N ALA A 66 -16.26 -23.98 -42.71
CA ALA A 66 -16.89 -25.13 -42.06
C ALA A 66 -16.46 -25.21 -40.59
N LEU A 67 -17.36 -25.77 -39.77
CA LEU A 67 -17.05 -26.33 -38.47
C LEU A 67 -16.22 -27.62 -38.63
N GLY A 68 -15.23 -27.79 -37.75
CA GLY A 68 -14.54 -29.04 -37.49
C GLY A 68 -13.99 -29.06 -36.07
N ALA A 69 -14.79 -29.59 -35.14
CA ALA A 69 -14.36 -29.97 -33.80
C ALA A 69 -13.69 -31.34 -33.84
N GLY A 70 -12.70 -31.58 -32.98
CA GLY A 70 -12.07 -32.90 -32.83
C GLY A 70 -11.03 -32.96 -31.70
N LEU A 71 -11.49 -33.45 -30.56
CA LEU A 71 -10.80 -33.72 -29.28
C LEU A 71 -9.63 -34.71 -29.37
N ALA A 72 -8.64 -34.57 -28.47
CA ALA A 72 -8.05 -35.60 -27.59
C ALA A 72 -6.83 -35.01 -26.84
N CYS A 73 -6.91 -34.72 -25.53
CA CYS A 73 -6.77 -35.61 -24.37
C CYS A 73 -5.32 -35.98 -23.97
N ALA A 74 -4.95 -35.47 -22.78
CA ALA A 74 -4.36 -36.19 -21.63
C ALA A 74 -2.83 -36.40 -21.49
N GLY A 75 -2.37 -36.10 -20.26
CA GLY A 75 -1.09 -36.46 -19.65
C GLY A 75 -0.20 -35.22 -19.44
N VAL A 76 0.05 -34.70 -18.23
CA VAL A 76 0.57 -35.39 -17.04
C VAL A 76 0.14 -34.63 -15.77
N LEU A 77 -0.25 -35.38 -14.75
CA LEU A 77 -0.39 -34.97 -13.35
C LEU A 77 0.81 -35.52 -12.56
N LEU A 78 1.29 -34.71 -11.61
CA LEU A 78 1.83 -35.02 -10.26
C LEU A 78 3.28 -34.61 -9.91
N ALA A 79 3.37 -34.11 -8.67
CA ALA A 79 4.50 -33.77 -7.81
C ALA A 79 5.07 -32.35 -8.01
N ALA A 80 5.26 -31.49 -7.00
CA ALA A 80 5.16 -31.63 -5.54
C ALA A 80 4.90 -30.27 -4.88
N PHE A 81 4.30 -30.34 -3.70
CA PHE A 81 4.05 -29.25 -2.75
C PHE A 81 5.29 -29.05 -1.84
N ILE A 82 5.45 -27.82 -1.32
CA ILE A 82 6.27 -27.33 -0.18
C ILE A 82 7.60 -26.60 -0.50
N LEU A 83 7.60 -25.29 -0.17
CA LEU A 83 8.60 -24.40 0.49
C LEU A 83 8.41 -22.97 -0.05
N SER A 84 7.59 -22.10 0.56
CA SER A 84 7.87 -21.19 1.70
C SER A 84 8.98 -20.15 1.47
N SER A 85 8.55 -18.89 1.33
CA SER A 85 9.06 -17.67 1.99
C SER A 85 10.56 -17.50 2.27
N GLY A 86 11.12 -16.38 1.80
CA GLY A 86 12.41 -15.87 2.27
C GLY A 86 12.83 -14.55 1.62
N SER A 87 12.20 -13.43 1.99
CA SER A 87 12.77 -12.08 1.80
C SER A 87 13.44 -11.65 3.09
N GLY A 88 14.74 -11.93 3.18
CA GLY A 88 15.63 -11.45 4.24
C GLY A 88 16.37 -10.20 3.76
N SER A 89 16.29 -9.14 4.56
CA SER A 89 17.19 -7.99 4.51
C SER A 89 18.60 -8.43 4.93
N SER A 90 19.61 -8.11 4.13
CA SER A 90 21.01 -8.40 4.42
C SER A 90 21.56 -7.44 5.48
N SER A 91 22.06 -7.99 6.57
CA SER A 91 23.05 -7.35 7.44
C SER A 91 24.40 -8.03 7.20
N GLY A 92 25.46 -7.23 7.07
CA GLY A 92 26.81 -7.70 6.75
C GLY A 92 27.39 -8.67 7.81
N PRO A 93 28.50 -9.37 7.49
CA PRO A 93 28.93 -10.55 8.23
C PRO A 93 29.46 -10.19 9.61
N ARG A 94 28.82 -10.72 10.66
CA ARG A 94 29.33 -10.74 12.03
C ARG A 94 29.75 -12.17 12.40
N THR A 95 30.82 -12.26 13.17
CA THR A 95 31.40 -13.51 13.66
C THR A 95 30.35 -14.38 14.35
N ALA A 96 30.33 -15.68 14.01
CA ALA A 96 29.39 -16.63 14.58
C ALA A 96 29.46 -16.67 16.11
N PRO A 97 28.30 -16.78 16.81
CA PRO A 97 28.27 -16.89 18.27
C PRO A 97 28.97 -18.18 18.74
N PRO A 98 29.42 -18.25 20.02
CA PRO A 98 29.75 -19.52 20.63
C PRO A 98 28.53 -20.46 20.54
N SER A 99 28.78 -21.76 20.34
CA SER A 99 27.73 -22.77 20.18
C SER A 99 26.83 -22.83 21.42
N ILE A 100 25.67 -22.18 21.36
CA ILE A 100 24.56 -22.42 22.28
C ILE A 100 24.05 -23.84 21.99
N PRO A 101 23.94 -24.73 22.99
CA PRO A 101 23.46 -26.09 22.75
C PRO A 101 22.10 -26.05 22.06
N ALA A 102 21.91 -26.93 21.07
CA ALA A 102 20.64 -27.10 20.37
C ALA A 102 19.52 -27.38 21.39
N TYR A 103 18.70 -26.37 21.67
CA TYR A 103 17.52 -26.53 22.49
C TYR A 103 16.37 -26.99 21.59
N THR A 104 16.10 -28.28 21.61
CA THR A 104 14.85 -28.83 21.09
C THR A 104 13.74 -28.60 22.11
N ARG A 105 12.78 -27.75 21.77
CA ARG A 105 11.51 -27.59 22.48
C ARG A 105 10.89 -28.99 22.71
N PRO A 106 10.63 -29.44 23.95
CA PRO A 106 9.98 -30.73 24.17
C PRO A 106 8.60 -30.74 23.52
N ALA A 107 8.36 -31.67 22.61
CA ALA A 107 7.06 -31.87 22.01
C ALA A 107 6.05 -32.29 23.10
N GLY A 108 5.14 -31.39 23.49
CA GLY A 108 4.06 -31.73 24.43
C GLY A 108 3.60 -30.66 25.41
N TYR A 109 4.14 -29.44 25.41
CA TYR A 109 3.55 -28.35 26.21
C TYR A 109 2.42 -27.65 25.43
N VAL A 110 1.28 -28.34 25.36
CA VAL A 110 -0.01 -27.64 25.49
C VAL A 110 0.00 -27.12 26.93
N GLY A 111 -0.22 -25.81 27.12
CA GLY A 111 -0.40 -25.26 28.46
C GLY A 111 -1.43 -26.11 29.18
N LYS A 112 -0.99 -26.90 30.17
CA LYS A 112 -1.94 -27.47 31.10
C LYS A 112 -2.53 -26.27 31.83
N GLU A 113 -3.82 -26.04 31.64
CA GLU A 113 -4.70 -25.51 32.68
C GLU A 113 -4.62 -26.49 33.86
N GLY A 114 -3.49 -26.47 34.57
CA GLY A 114 -3.32 -27.07 35.88
C GLY A 114 -3.56 -25.95 36.87
N GLU A 115 -4.45 -26.22 37.82
CA GLU A 115 -4.80 -25.37 38.96
C GLU A 115 -3.65 -24.43 39.33
N ALA A 116 -3.87 -23.14 39.10
CA ALA A 116 -2.96 -22.10 39.55
C ALA A 116 -2.89 -22.17 41.08
N GLU A 117 -1.84 -22.78 41.63
CA GLU A 117 -1.38 -22.35 42.94
C GLU A 117 -0.91 -20.90 42.75
N GLU A 118 -1.71 -19.96 43.27
CA GLU A 118 -1.30 -18.57 43.45
C GLU A 118 -0.06 -18.56 44.34
N GLU A 119 1.14 -18.62 43.76
CA GLU A 119 2.32 -18.14 44.45
C GLU A 119 2.16 -16.63 44.60
N VAL A 120 1.71 -16.22 45.79
CA VAL A 120 1.71 -14.83 46.23
C VAL A 120 3.17 -14.42 46.46
N TRP A 121 3.75 -13.70 45.51
CA TRP A 121 5.07 -13.10 45.64
C TRP A 121 4.94 -11.73 46.35
N GLU A 122 5.25 -11.68 47.66
CA GLU A 122 5.26 -10.44 48.48
C GLU A 122 6.52 -9.56 48.27
N GLY A 123 7.10 -9.49 47.07
CA GLY A 123 8.36 -8.76 46.81
C GLY A 123 8.24 -7.65 45.78
N GLU A 124 8.68 -6.42 46.11
CA GLU A 124 8.70 -5.24 45.23
C GLU A 124 9.75 -5.29 44.09
N THR A 125 10.50 -6.39 43.95
CA THR A 125 11.57 -6.52 42.93
C THR A 125 11.18 -7.54 41.86
N ALA A 126 11.13 -7.11 40.60
CA ALA A 126 10.92 -7.98 39.44
C ALA A 126 11.93 -9.14 39.41
N PRO A 127 11.55 -10.34 38.93
CA PRO A 127 12.49 -11.45 38.75
C PRO A 127 13.68 -11.02 37.89
N LYS A 128 14.86 -11.61 38.14
CA LYS A 128 16.04 -11.37 37.31
C LYS A 128 15.72 -11.80 35.89
N ALA A 129 15.82 -10.87 34.93
CA ALA A 129 15.63 -11.18 33.52
C ALA A 129 16.64 -12.24 33.07
N ASP A 130 16.14 -13.36 32.56
CA ASP A 130 16.96 -14.56 32.32
C ASP A 130 16.38 -15.48 31.23
N SER A 131 15.32 -15.08 30.51
CA SER A 131 14.75 -15.92 29.47
C SER A 131 15.71 -16.12 28.29
N PRO A 132 15.66 -17.26 27.58
CA PRO A 132 16.51 -17.50 26.41
C PRO A 132 16.45 -16.40 25.36
N LEU A 133 15.24 -15.89 25.06
CA LEU A 133 15.10 -14.79 24.11
C LEU A 133 15.70 -13.47 24.65
N PHE A 134 15.64 -13.22 25.97
CA PHE A 134 16.31 -12.07 26.59
C PHE A 134 17.83 -12.09 26.35
N HIS A 135 18.46 -13.25 26.57
CA HIS A 135 19.90 -13.42 26.33
C HIS A 135 20.26 -13.25 24.85
N ALA A 136 19.48 -13.84 23.96
CA ALA A 136 19.70 -13.72 22.52
C ALA A 136 19.57 -12.26 22.03
N MET A 137 18.51 -11.54 22.45
CA MET A 137 18.31 -10.17 22.01
C MET A 137 19.36 -9.21 22.57
N THR A 138 19.77 -9.39 23.83
CA THR A 138 20.77 -8.51 24.45
C THR A 138 22.18 -8.77 23.90
N TRP A 139 22.51 -10.01 23.56
CA TRP A 139 23.71 -10.33 22.77
C TRP A 139 23.70 -9.59 21.42
N GLU A 140 22.58 -9.64 20.68
CA GLU A 140 22.48 -8.93 19.40
C GLU A 140 22.64 -7.42 19.54
N MET A 141 22.01 -6.83 20.57
CA MET A 141 22.07 -5.38 20.85
C MET A 141 23.48 -4.89 21.20
N PHE A 142 24.19 -5.61 22.08
CA PHE A 142 25.42 -5.10 22.69
C PHE A 142 26.70 -5.80 22.23
N GLN A 143 26.58 -7.00 21.66
CA GLN A 143 27.70 -7.88 21.29
C GLN A 143 28.61 -8.19 22.49
N LYS A 144 27.99 -8.45 23.65
CA LYS A 144 28.62 -8.76 24.93
C LYS A 144 28.03 -10.05 25.51
N GLU A 145 28.84 -10.81 26.24
CA GLU A 145 28.35 -11.97 27.00
C GLU A 145 27.35 -11.52 28.08
N PRO A 146 26.31 -12.31 28.42
CA PRO A 146 25.28 -11.91 29.39
C PRO A 146 25.81 -11.44 30.76
N SER A 147 26.96 -11.94 31.20
CA SER A 147 27.60 -11.51 32.46
C SER A 147 28.28 -10.14 32.39
N GLU A 148 28.53 -9.62 31.18
CA GLU A 148 29.21 -8.35 30.92
C GLU A 148 28.23 -7.20 30.63
N ILE A 149 26.94 -7.50 30.49
CA ILE A 149 25.89 -6.52 30.22
C ILE A 149 25.57 -5.78 31.52
N SER A 150 25.84 -4.48 31.54
CA SER A 150 25.61 -3.65 32.72
C SER A 150 24.17 -3.09 32.75
N PRO A 151 23.67 -2.66 33.93
CA PRO A 151 22.40 -1.95 34.01
C PRO A 151 22.35 -0.70 33.12
N GLU A 152 23.49 -0.02 32.94
CA GLU A 152 23.61 1.14 32.06
C GLU A 152 23.46 0.77 30.57
N ASP A 153 23.95 -0.40 30.16
CA ASP A 153 23.74 -0.90 28.79
C ASP A 153 22.23 -1.09 28.53
N LEU A 154 21.52 -1.77 29.45
CA LEU A 154 20.07 -1.99 29.36
C LEU A 154 19.28 -0.69 29.43
N ALA A 155 19.73 0.28 30.22
CA ALA A 155 19.14 1.62 30.28
C ALA A 155 19.34 2.43 28.99
N GLY A 156 20.29 2.06 28.13
CA GLY A 156 20.48 2.69 26.83
C GLY A 156 19.36 2.39 25.83
N VAL A 157 18.63 1.28 25.99
CA VAL A 157 17.55 0.90 25.07
C VAL A 157 16.31 1.75 25.35
N ARG A 158 15.85 2.49 24.33
CA ARG A 158 14.73 3.44 24.45
C ARG A 158 13.44 2.93 23.82
N TYR A 159 13.54 2.01 22.84
CA TYR A 159 12.41 1.33 22.23
C TYR A 159 12.63 -0.17 22.20
N LEU A 160 11.58 -0.92 22.52
CA LEU A 160 11.54 -2.37 22.39
C LEU A 160 10.16 -2.82 21.89
N LYS A 161 10.16 -3.64 20.83
CA LYS A 161 9.02 -4.42 20.37
C LYS A 161 9.41 -5.88 20.27
N VAL A 162 8.57 -6.76 20.79
CA VAL A 162 8.79 -8.22 20.71
C VAL A 162 7.54 -8.89 20.17
N GLU A 163 7.66 -9.56 19.04
CA GLU A 163 6.64 -10.45 18.49
C GLU A 163 7.17 -11.88 18.51
N THR A 164 6.50 -12.75 19.26
CA THR A 164 6.83 -14.17 19.32
C THR A 164 5.85 -14.99 18.50
N SER A 165 6.34 -16.00 17.78
CA SER A 165 5.49 -16.95 17.05
C SER A 165 5.94 -18.40 17.29
N LEU A 166 5.30 -19.35 16.62
CA LEU A 166 5.67 -20.77 16.76
C LEU A 166 7.00 -21.12 16.09
N GLU A 167 7.43 -20.32 15.12
CA GLU A 167 8.60 -20.61 14.28
C GLU A 167 9.69 -19.56 14.41
N THR A 168 9.31 -18.28 14.49
CA THR A 168 10.23 -17.15 14.49
C THR A 168 9.85 -16.12 15.52
N ASP A 169 10.84 -15.61 16.24
CA ASP A 169 10.67 -14.46 17.13
C ASP A 169 11.35 -13.26 16.50
N ARG A 170 10.64 -12.13 16.51
CA ARG A 170 11.13 -10.87 15.92
C ARG A 170 11.20 -9.81 17.00
N VAL A 171 12.34 -9.13 17.05
CA VAL A 171 12.62 -8.07 18.01
C VAL A 171 12.98 -6.81 17.23
N TRP A 172 12.29 -5.71 17.53
CA TRP A 172 12.67 -4.39 17.07
C TRP A 172 13.14 -3.56 18.25
N TYR A 173 14.22 -2.82 18.07
CA TYR A 173 14.77 -2.00 19.13
C TYR A 173 15.45 -0.73 18.60
N SER A 174 15.51 0.28 19.46
CA SER A 174 16.27 1.49 19.18
C SER A 174 16.91 2.05 20.45
N PHE A 175 18.07 2.66 20.27
CA PHE A 175 18.75 3.47 21.28
C PHE A 175 18.35 4.95 21.17
N ASP A 176 17.67 5.34 20.10
CA ASP A 176 17.14 6.70 19.90
C ASP A 176 15.78 6.84 20.59
N ASP A 177 15.48 8.03 21.08
CA ASP A 177 14.17 8.34 21.67
C ASP A 177 13.08 8.37 20.56
N PRO A 178 12.05 7.51 20.63
CA PRO A 178 10.98 7.45 19.63
C PRO A 178 10.12 8.72 19.52
N TYR A 179 10.22 9.63 20.49
CA TYR A 179 9.47 10.88 20.54
C TYR A 179 10.36 12.11 20.29
N SER A 180 11.59 11.91 19.82
CA SER A 180 12.46 13.01 19.41
C SER A 180 12.06 13.59 18.05
N GLU A 181 12.56 14.78 17.71
CA GLU A 181 12.36 15.38 16.38
C GLU A 181 13.03 14.58 15.25
N LYS A 182 14.04 13.77 15.58
CA LYS A 182 14.75 12.93 14.63
C LYS A 182 14.08 11.55 14.58
N GLU A 183 13.86 11.04 13.38
CA GLU A 183 13.35 9.68 13.19
C GLU A 183 14.32 8.65 13.82
N PRO A 184 13.82 7.77 14.71
CA PRO A 184 14.67 6.82 15.42
C PRO A 184 15.19 5.74 14.47
N VAL A 185 16.46 5.38 14.59
CA VAL A 185 17.00 4.24 13.86
C VAL A 185 16.54 2.96 14.56
N VAL A 186 15.57 2.27 13.96
CA VAL A 186 15.04 1.00 14.47
C VAL A 186 15.80 -0.17 13.85
N GLN A 187 16.42 -0.97 14.70
CA GLN A 187 17.07 -2.22 14.33
C GLN A 187 16.08 -3.37 14.47
N THR A 188 16.20 -4.38 13.60
CA THR A 188 15.37 -5.60 13.63
C THR A 188 16.28 -6.81 13.75
N ALA A 189 15.96 -7.71 14.68
CA ALA A 189 16.59 -9.01 14.83
C ALA A 189 15.52 -10.12 14.74
N SER A 190 15.88 -11.23 14.11
CA SER A 190 15.02 -12.40 13.97
C SER A 190 15.72 -13.63 14.52
N PHE A 191 15.00 -14.40 15.33
CA PHE A 191 15.49 -15.60 16.00
C PHE A 191 14.56 -16.77 15.66
N GLY A 192 15.06 -18.00 15.76
CA GLY A 192 14.16 -19.15 15.88
C GLY A 192 13.33 -19.02 17.16
N ALA A 193 12.16 -19.67 17.20
CA ALA A 193 11.29 -19.61 18.38
C ALA A 193 12.03 -20.03 19.68
N MET A 194 12.08 -19.12 20.65
CA MET A 194 12.74 -19.26 21.94
C MET A 194 11.74 -19.03 23.07
N ASP A 195 12.07 -19.52 24.27
CA ASP A 195 11.27 -19.21 25.46
C ASP A 195 11.45 -17.73 25.82
N TRP A 196 10.32 -17.03 26.00
CA TRP A 196 10.25 -15.61 26.33
C TRP A 196 9.36 -15.39 27.55
N GLU A 197 9.89 -14.67 28.53
CA GLU A 197 9.14 -14.15 29.66
C GLU A 197 8.94 -12.64 29.49
N PRO A 198 7.74 -12.17 29.12
CA PRO A 198 7.48 -10.74 28.87
C PRO A 198 7.87 -9.80 30.01
N GLN A 199 7.85 -10.28 31.27
CA GLN A 199 8.31 -9.50 32.42
C GLN A 199 9.79 -9.08 32.32
N ASP A 200 10.62 -9.79 31.56
CA ASP A 200 12.03 -9.45 31.34
C ASP A 200 12.21 -8.09 30.66
N ALA A 201 11.19 -7.60 29.94
CA ALA A 201 11.18 -6.26 29.37
C ALA A 201 11.37 -5.15 30.42
N ALA A 202 10.99 -5.39 31.68
CA ALA A 202 11.19 -4.42 32.76
C ALA A 202 12.67 -4.21 33.15
N ALA A 203 13.59 -5.06 32.69
CA ALA A 203 15.02 -4.89 32.90
C ALA A 203 15.60 -3.71 32.08
N PHE A 204 14.96 -3.34 30.97
CA PHE A 204 15.35 -2.19 30.15
C PHE A 204 14.83 -0.88 30.75
N THR A 205 15.49 -0.42 31.81
CA THR A 205 14.98 0.71 32.64
C THR A 205 14.86 2.06 31.93
N GLY A 206 15.52 2.24 30.78
CA GLY A 206 15.46 3.47 29.97
C GLY A 206 14.41 3.47 28.86
N LEU A 207 13.54 2.45 28.81
CA LEU A 207 12.49 2.38 27.81
C LEU A 207 11.55 3.58 27.87
N VAL A 208 11.34 4.18 26.70
CA VAL A 208 10.36 5.26 26.45
C VAL A 208 9.14 4.71 25.73
N LYS A 209 9.30 3.65 24.93
CA LYS A 209 8.19 2.95 24.28
C LYS A 209 8.38 1.44 24.35
N LEU A 210 7.31 0.74 24.72
CA LEU A 210 7.26 -0.71 24.82
C LEU A 210 6.07 -1.28 24.03
N ASP A 211 6.34 -2.23 23.14
CA ASP A 211 5.33 -2.95 22.39
C ASP A 211 5.47 -4.46 22.61
N LEU A 212 4.52 -5.02 23.36
CA LEU A 212 4.44 -6.46 23.62
C LEU A 212 3.17 -7.07 23.06
N GLY A 213 2.30 -6.29 22.42
CA GLY A 213 0.96 -6.71 21.99
C GLY A 213 0.26 -7.54 23.08
N SER A 214 -0.19 -8.74 22.72
CA SER A 214 -0.85 -9.68 23.64
C SER A 214 0.05 -10.22 24.77
N GLY A 215 1.37 -10.16 24.60
CA GLY A 215 2.35 -10.55 25.61
C GLY A 215 2.34 -9.68 26.87
N LEU A 216 1.82 -8.45 26.79
CA LEU A 216 1.71 -7.55 27.94
C LEU A 216 0.85 -8.15 29.07
N SER A 217 -0.13 -9.00 28.73
CA SER A 217 -0.98 -9.71 29.69
C SER A 217 -0.23 -10.60 30.68
N ARG A 218 1.03 -10.98 30.36
CA ARG A 218 1.91 -11.79 31.22
C ARG A 218 2.87 -10.96 32.06
N VAL A 219 2.92 -9.65 31.85
CA VAL A 219 3.79 -8.76 32.63
C VAL A 219 3.13 -8.44 33.96
N ARG A 220 3.88 -8.50 35.05
CA ARG A 220 3.39 -8.25 36.42
C ARG A 220 3.60 -6.80 36.85
N THR A 221 4.73 -6.20 36.49
CA THR A 221 5.09 -4.85 36.90
C THR A 221 6.02 -4.16 35.89
N LEU A 222 5.75 -2.87 35.67
CA LEU A 222 6.54 -1.92 34.90
C LEU A 222 6.90 -0.68 35.74
N LYS A 223 6.73 -0.74 37.06
CA LYS A 223 6.95 0.41 37.98
C LYS A 223 8.37 0.98 37.92
N GLY A 224 9.35 0.19 37.48
CA GLY A 224 10.73 0.62 37.28
C GLY A 224 10.96 1.50 36.05
N LEU A 225 10.07 1.47 35.07
CA LEU A 225 10.20 2.21 33.81
C LEU A 225 9.63 3.62 33.96
N LYS A 226 10.46 4.55 34.46
CA LYS A 226 10.04 5.93 34.80
C LYS A 226 9.98 6.89 33.61
N GLU A 227 10.58 6.51 32.49
CA GLU A 227 10.60 7.31 31.26
C GLU A 227 9.59 6.79 30.23
N LEU A 228 8.81 5.76 30.57
CA LEU A 228 7.89 5.11 29.65
C LEU A 228 6.77 6.08 29.30
N LYS A 229 6.61 6.37 28.01
CA LYS A 229 5.57 7.25 27.46
C LYS A 229 4.58 6.48 26.59
N GLY A 230 5.01 5.42 25.93
CA GLY A 230 4.23 4.65 24.98
C GLY A 230 4.09 3.18 25.33
N ILE A 231 2.86 2.66 25.28
CA ILE A 231 2.59 1.22 25.44
C ILE A 231 1.68 0.74 24.31
N THR A 232 2.07 -0.36 23.66
CA THR A 232 1.19 -1.16 22.81
C THR A 232 0.80 -2.43 23.53
N ALA A 233 -0.51 -2.63 23.68
CA ALA A 233 -1.11 -3.67 24.49
C ALA A 233 -2.24 -4.39 23.74
N GLY A 234 -2.29 -5.71 23.91
CA GLY A 234 -3.33 -6.56 23.35
C GLY A 234 -3.94 -7.47 24.40
N ASN A 235 -5.23 -7.79 24.29
CA ASN A 235 -5.92 -8.78 25.12
C ASN A 235 -5.70 -8.59 26.63
N VAL A 236 -5.70 -7.35 27.09
CA VAL A 236 -5.48 -6.98 28.50
C VAL A 236 -6.49 -5.90 28.90
N GLU A 237 -6.90 -5.90 30.17
CA GLU A 237 -7.73 -4.83 30.70
C GLU A 237 -6.90 -3.56 30.98
N ILE A 238 -7.52 -2.39 30.76
CA ILE A 238 -6.87 -1.10 30.98
C ILE A 238 -6.52 -0.89 32.47
N SER A 239 -7.33 -1.43 33.38
CA SER A 239 -7.04 -1.52 34.82
C SER A 239 -5.73 -2.27 35.10
N GLY A 240 -5.50 -3.40 34.42
CA GLY A 240 -4.25 -4.16 34.52
C GLY A 240 -3.04 -3.33 34.10
N ILE A 241 -3.12 -2.63 32.96
CA ILE A 241 -2.04 -1.73 32.50
C ILE A 241 -1.74 -0.66 33.56
N LYS A 242 -2.78 -0.06 34.14
CA LYS A 242 -2.65 0.94 35.20
C LYS A 242 -1.93 0.39 36.42
N ASP A 243 -2.31 -0.79 36.89
CA ASP A 243 -1.78 -1.38 38.13
C ASP A 243 -0.32 -1.81 38.02
N MET A 244 0.13 -2.12 36.80
CA MET A 244 1.53 -2.43 36.49
C MET A 244 2.44 -1.19 36.51
N LEU A 245 1.89 0.01 36.40
CA LEU A 245 2.65 1.26 36.34
C LEU A 245 2.80 1.90 37.73
N GLY A 246 3.90 2.62 37.93
CA GLY A 246 4.12 3.40 39.15
C GLY A 246 3.33 4.70 39.14
N ASP A 247 3.22 5.30 37.96
CA ASP A 247 2.45 6.50 37.66
C ASP A 247 1.79 6.31 36.28
N PRO A 248 0.45 6.16 36.18
CA PRO A 248 -0.23 6.10 34.88
C PRO A 248 -0.18 7.41 34.10
N ALA A 249 0.05 8.56 34.75
CA ALA A 249 0.08 9.86 34.10
C ALA A 249 1.36 10.09 33.28
N GLN A 250 2.39 9.25 33.40
CA GLN A 250 3.58 9.33 32.54
C GLN A 250 3.30 8.93 31.07
N ILE A 251 2.23 8.16 30.85
CA ILE A 251 1.90 7.63 29.53
C ILE A 251 1.21 8.70 28.69
N THR A 252 1.76 8.95 27.51
CA THR A 252 1.25 9.89 26.51
C THR A 252 0.74 9.19 25.25
N GLU A 253 1.09 7.92 25.02
CA GLU A 253 0.61 7.10 23.91
C GLU A 253 0.14 5.72 24.37
N LEU A 254 -1.06 5.32 23.95
CA LEU A 254 -1.59 3.97 24.13
C LEU A 254 -2.09 3.42 22.80
N GLN A 255 -1.70 2.19 22.48
CA GLN A 255 -2.26 1.43 21.37
C GLN A 255 -2.87 0.15 21.93
N LEU A 256 -4.16 -0.04 21.71
CA LEU A 256 -4.96 -1.07 22.35
C LEU A 256 -5.62 -1.97 21.29
N LYS A 257 -5.52 -3.27 21.46
CA LYS A 257 -6.19 -4.27 20.61
C LYS A 257 -6.87 -5.35 21.45
N GLY A 258 -8.09 -5.75 21.08
CA GLY A 258 -8.76 -6.86 21.76
C GLY A 258 -9.03 -6.58 23.25
N ILE A 259 -9.27 -5.31 23.59
CA ILE A 259 -9.70 -4.89 24.91
C ILE A 259 -11.19 -5.22 25.10
N THR A 260 -11.61 -5.49 26.32
CA THR A 260 -12.99 -5.87 26.65
C THR A 260 -13.79 -4.74 27.32
N SER A 261 -13.11 -3.70 27.81
CA SER A 261 -13.72 -2.56 28.49
C SER A 261 -12.82 -1.32 28.38
N MET A 262 -13.44 -0.14 28.36
CA MET A 262 -12.76 1.16 28.44
C MET A 262 -12.63 1.70 29.87
N GLU A 263 -13.06 0.92 30.86
CA GLU A 263 -12.97 1.32 32.27
C GLU A 263 -11.51 1.58 32.69
N GLY A 264 -11.30 2.67 33.43
CA GLY A 264 -9.97 3.06 33.91
C GLY A 264 -9.15 3.92 32.95
N ILE A 265 -9.56 4.09 31.68
CA ILE A 265 -8.82 4.91 30.69
C ILE A 265 -8.60 6.36 31.15
N ALA A 266 -9.53 6.91 31.94
CA ALA A 266 -9.41 8.25 32.50
C ALA A 266 -8.22 8.43 33.47
N SER A 267 -7.58 7.34 33.92
CA SER A 267 -6.38 7.40 34.77
C SER A 267 -5.14 7.87 34.00
N PHE A 268 -5.15 7.82 32.67
CA PHE A 268 -4.06 8.25 31.80
C PHE A 268 -4.25 9.73 31.44
N GLU A 269 -4.11 10.61 32.43
CA GLU A 269 -4.50 12.03 32.34
C GLU A 269 -3.73 12.83 31.27
N ASN A 270 -2.49 12.40 30.96
CA ASN A 270 -1.63 13.04 29.97
C ASN A 270 -1.66 12.33 28.61
N LEU A 271 -2.64 11.46 28.36
CA LEU A 271 -2.74 10.75 27.10
C LEU A 271 -2.98 11.72 25.94
N GLU A 272 -2.05 11.72 24.99
CA GLU A 272 -2.05 12.57 23.79
C GLU A 272 -2.46 11.79 22.55
N ARG A 273 -2.07 10.52 22.48
CA ARG A 273 -2.33 9.63 21.33
C ARG A 273 -2.99 8.34 21.79
N LEU A 274 -4.13 8.02 21.18
CA LEU A 274 -4.86 6.78 21.45
C LEU A 274 -5.21 6.08 20.14
N THR A 275 -4.80 4.83 20.01
CA THR A 275 -5.24 3.91 18.96
C THR A 275 -6.01 2.78 19.60
N VAL A 276 -7.22 2.49 19.11
CA VAL A 276 -8.02 1.35 19.57
C VAL A 276 -8.51 0.55 18.39
N ARG A 277 -8.12 -0.73 18.35
CA ARG A 277 -8.66 -1.73 17.42
C ARG A 277 -9.72 -2.56 18.13
N ASP A 278 -10.90 -2.60 17.53
CA ASP A 278 -12.13 -3.19 18.06
C ASP A 278 -12.55 -2.55 19.40
N TYR A 279 -12.97 -1.28 19.35
CA TYR A 279 -13.41 -0.54 20.53
C TYR A 279 -14.62 -1.24 21.21
N PRO A 280 -14.58 -1.48 22.54
CA PRO A 280 -15.46 -2.47 23.18
C PRO A 280 -16.86 -1.96 23.54
N ASP A 281 -17.17 -0.68 23.30
CA ASP A 281 -18.48 -0.09 23.56
C ASP A 281 -19.15 0.45 22.29
N THR A 282 -20.46 0.67 22.39
CA THR A 282 -21.26 1.23 21.30
C THR A 282 -21.16 2.77 21.15
N ASN A 283 -20.50 3.44 22.10
CA ASN A 283 -20.32 4.90 22.13
C ASN A 283 -18.98 5.28 22.77
N LEU A 284 -18.52 6.51 22.54
CA LEU A 284 -17.17 6.97 22.91
C LEU A 284 -17.14 7.88 24.16
N LYS A 285 -18.13 7.81 25.05
CA LYS A 285 -18.24 8.74 26.20
C LYS A 285 -17.06 8.66 27.16
N GLN A 286 -16.42 7.51 27.27
CA GLN A 286 -15.27 7.25 28.13
C GLN A 286 -14.03 8.03 27.68
N LEU A 287 -13.97 8.50 26.43
CA LEU A 287 -12.87 9.29 25.91
C LEU A 287 -12.99 10.79 26.23
N VAL A 288 -14.19 11.28 26.54
CA VAL A 288 -14.46 12.71 26.80
C VAL A 288 -13.62 13.32 27.95
N PRO A 289 -13.27 12.59 29.03
CA PRO A 289 -12.38 13.09 30.08
C PRO A 289 -10.92 13.34 29.62
N LEU A 290 -10.46 12.73 28.52
CA LEU A 290 -9.06 12.81 28.06
C LEU A 290 -8.77 14.15 27.40
N LYS A 291 -8.47 15.18 28.22
CA LYS A 291 -8.35 16.57 27.75
C LYS A 291 -7.10 16.86 26.93
N ARG A 292 -6.08 16.01 26.98
CA ARG A 292 -4.83 16.17 26.21
C ARG A 292 -4.81 15.43 24.88
N LEU A 293 -5.85 14.65 24.59
CA LEU A 293 -5.90 13.84 23.38
C LEU A 293 -5.88 14.73 22.14
N ASN A 294 -4.84 14.59 21.33
CA ASN A 294 -4.65 15.29 20.06
C ASN A 294 -4.67 14.35 18.86
N TYR A 295 -4.49 13.04 19.07
CA TYR A 295 -4.57 12.00 18.06
C TYR A 295 -5.50 10.87 18.52
N LEU A 296 -6.46 10.51 17.68
CA LEU A 296 -7.36 9.39 17.90
C LEU A 296 -7.45 8.53 16.63
N SER A 297 -7.16 7.24 16.78
CA SER A 297 -7.40 6.22 15.75
C SER A 297 -8.37 5.17 16.29
N LEU A 298 -9.46 4.93 15.54
CA LEU A 298 -10.42 3.88 15.83
C LEU A 298 -10.51 2.95 14.61
N GLU A 299 -10.16 1.68 14.83
CA GLU A 299 -10.17 0.62 13.82
C GLU A 299 -11.22 -0.42 14.17
N ASP A 300 -12.14 -0.69 13.24
CA ASP A 300 -13.15 -1.71 13.34
C ASP A 300 -12.81 -2.85 12.37
N THR A 301 -12.45 -4.02 12.91
CA THR A 301 -12.05 -5.16 12.07
C THR A 301 -13.23 -5.93 11.48
N VAL A 302 -14.46 -5.55 11.81
CA VAL A 302 -15.66 -6.25 11.33
C VAL A 302 -16.04 -5.75 9.94
N ASP A 303 -15.84 -6.63 8.95
CA ASP A 303 -16.40 -6.49 7.61
C ASP A 303 -17.85 -7.02 7.58
N SER A 304 -18.81 -6.11 7.35
CA SER A 304 -20.24 -6.41 7.26
C SER A 304 -20.62 -7.16 5.99
N ASP A 305 -19.84 -7.01 4.91
CA ASP A 305 -20.05 -7.70 3.64
C ASP A 305 -19.42 -9.10 3.62
N SER A 306 -18.52 -9.38 4.57
CA SER A 306 -17.93 -10.71 4.72
C SER A 306 -18.98 -11.78 5.05
N ILE A 307 -19.06 -12.78 4.18
CA ILE A 307 -19.94 -13.94 4.34
C ILE A 307 -19.34 -14.94 5.35
N ILE A 308 -18.01 -14.92 5.54
CA ILE A 308 -17.24 -15.90 6.32
C ILE A 308 -16.84 -15.35 7.70
N SER A 309 -17.03 -14.05 7.95
CA SER A 309 -16.62 -13.43 9.22
C SER A 309 -17.26 -14.12 10.43
N THR A 310 -16.41 -14.62 11.32
CA THR A 310 -16.76 -15.17 12.64
C THR A 310 -17.08 -14.08 13.67
N ASP A 311 -16.86 -12.81 13.31
CA ASP A 311 -16.82 -11.69 14.24
C ASP A 311 -18.05 -10.78 14.14
N LYS A 312 -19.13 -11.24 13.48
CA LYS A 312 -20.37 -10.46 13.28
C LYS A 312 -21.04 -10.01 14.58
N ASP A 313 -20.78 -10.72 15.68
CA ASP A 313 -21.33 -10.41 16.99
C ASP A 313 -20.45 -9.48 17.85
N LYS A 314 -19.28 -9.03 17.33
CA LYS A 314 -18.45 -8.04 18.03
C LYS A 314 -19.24 -6.75 18.28
N ILE A 315 -18.98 -6.12 19.43
CA ILE A 315 -19.49 -4.79 19.73
C ILE A 315 -18.79 -3.78 18.81
N ARG A 316 -19.55 -2.84 18.27
CA ARG A 316 -19.07 -1.82 17.34
C ARG A 316 -19.60 -0.45 17.73
N VAL A 317 -18.78 0.58 17.52
CA VAL A 317 -19.14 1.97 17.83
C VAL A 317 -20.21 2.45 16.85
N LYS A 318 -21.38 2.85 17.39
CA LYS A 318 -22.50 3.37 16.61
C LYS A 318 -22.69 4.87 16.81
N ASP A 319 -22.26 5.39 17.95
CA ASP A 319 -22.41 6.80 18.33
C ASP A 319 -21.04 7.47 18.50
N TYR A 320 -20.66 8.22 17.47
CA TYR A 320 -19.43 9.02 17.41
C TYR A 320 -19.61 10.45 17.93
N SER A 321 -20.82 10.83 18.38
CA SER A 321 -21.12 12.22 18.76
C SER A 321 -20.26 12.74 19.91
N ALA A 322 -19.76 11.86 20.79
CA ALA A 322 -18.87 12.23 21.89
C ALA A 322 -17.54 12.86 21.40
N ILE A 323 -17.10 12.57 20.17
CA ILE A 323 -15.90 13.20 19.59
C ILE A 323 -16.11 14.71 19.42
N SER A 324 -17.34 15.17 19.14
CA SER A 324 -17.63 16.58 18.85
C SER A 324 -17.28 17.57 19.97
N VAL A 325 -17.03 17.11 21.20
CA VAL A 325 -16.61 17.96 22.32
C VAL A 325 -15.10 17.89 22.61
N MET A 326 -14.35 17.08 21.85
CA MET A 326 -12.91 16.87 22.00
C MET A 326 -12.13 17.94 21.21
N SER A 327 -12.35 19.21 21.55
CA SER A 327 -11.85 20.38 20.79
C SER A 327 -10.33 20.49 20.61
N GLY A 328 -9.53 19.71 21.35
CA GLY A 328 -8.07 19.64 21.21
C GLY A 328 -7.59 18.62 20.18
N LEU A 329 -8.49 17.83 19.58
CA LEU A 329 -8.13 16.80 18.62
C LEU A 329 -7.63 17.42 17.30
N LYS A 330 -6.42 17.02 16.90
CA LYS A 330 -5.74 17.47 15.69
C LYS A 330 -5.76 16.42 14.57
N SER A 331 -5.68 15.15 14.93
CA SER A 331 -5.68 14.03 13.99
C SER A 331 -6.75 13.03 14.36
N LEU A 332 -7.57 12.65 13.37
CA LEU A 332 -8.63 11.67 13.51
C LEU A 332 -8.55 10.64 12.38
N TYR A 333 -8.36 9.37 12.75
CA TYR A 333 -8.46 8.23 11.86
C TYR A 333 -9.67 7.37 12.24
N LEU A 334 -10.51 7.05 11.27
CA LEU A 334 -11.68 6.20 11.44
C LEU A 334 -11.71 5.13 10.35
N ASN A 335 -11.66 3.86 10.74
CA ASN A 335 -11.94 2.72 9.88
C ASN A 335 -13.16 1.97 10.41
N SER A 336 -14.29 2.02 9.67
CA SER A 336 -15.50 1.26 10.00
C SER A 336 -16.60 1.43 8.94
N ASP A 337 -17.07 0.30 8.39
CA ASP A 337 -18.11 0.26 7.34
C ASP A 337 -19.53 0.63 7.81
N ILE A 338 -19.73 0.90 9.12
CA ILE A 338 -21.02 1.35 9.65
C ILE A 338 -21.10 2.87 9.85
N ILE A 339 -20.00 3.60 9.71
CA ILE A 339 -20.00 5.06 9.78
C ILE A 339 -20.68 5.60 8.53
N LYS A 340 -21.83 6.27 8.70
CA LYS A 340 -22.63 6.84 7.58
C LYS A 340 -22.63 8.35 7.54
N ASP A 341 -22.32 8.99 8.66
CA ASP A 341 -22.35 10.43 8.85
C ASP A 341 -21.12 10.86 9.65
N ILE A 342 -20.51 11.95 9.21
CA ILE A 342 -19.34 12.59 9.85
C ILE A 342 -19.68 13.99 10.36
N GLY A 343 -20.96 14.32 10.58
CA GLY A 343 -21.38 15.64 11.06
C GLY A 343 -20.77 16.06 12.39
N PHE A 344 -20.32 15.09 13.21
CA PHE A 344 -19.66 15.33 14.49
C PHE A 344 -18.31 16.07 14.35
N ILE A 345 -17.64 16.02 13.18
CA ILE A 345 -16.35 16.72 12.98
C ILE A 345 -16.49 18.23 13.05
N LYS A 346 -17.72 18.78 12.87
CA LYS A 346 -18.01 20.21 13.01
C LYS A 346 -17.62 20.79 14.37
N GLY A 347 -17.57 19.94 15.40
CA GLY A 347 -17.13 20.30 16.75
C GLY A 347 -15.61 20.30 16.97
N LEU A 348 -14.81 20.04 15.92
CA LEU A 348 -13.35 19.87 16.01
C LEU A 348 -12.60 21.03 15.32
N PRO A 349 -12.53 22.23 15.93
CA PRO A 349 -11.95 23.41 15.30
C PRO A 349 -10.42 23.32 15.09
N ALA A 350 -9.74 22.41 15.79
CA ALA A 350 -8.31 22.19 15.70
C ALA A 350 -7.93 20.99 14.81
N LEU A 351 -8.88 20.36 14.12
CA LEU A 351 -8.63 19.18 13.29
C LEU A 351 -7.81 19.57 12.04
N GLU A 352 -6.58 19.07 11.98
CA GLU A 352 -5.61 19.29 10.92
C GLU A 352 -5.56 18.08 9.96
N ASP A 353 -5.73 16.86 10.48
CA ASP A 353 -5.65 15.61 9.72
C ASP A 353 -6.90 14.74 9.89
N LEU A 354 -7.54 14.36 8.79
CA LEU A 354 -8.69 13.46 8.78
C LEU A 354 -8.46 12.30 7.82
N THR A 355 -8.53 11.08 8.34
CA THR A 355 -8.56 9.85 7.54
C THR A 355 -9.86 9.10 7.76
N LEU A 356 -10.55 8.81 6.66
CA LEU A 356 -11.72 7.93 6.62
C LEU A 356 -11.36 6.74 5.75
N GLU A 357 -11.33 5.56 6.34
CA GLU A 357 -11.00 4.31 5.66
C GLU A 357 -12.19 3.34 5.74
N ASP A 358 -12.52 2.72 4.61
CA ASP A 358 -13.57 1.72 4.48
C ASP A 358 -14.89 2.11 5.17
N THR A 359 -15.26 3.39 5.09
CA THR A 359 -16.50 3.88 5.70
C THR A 359 -17.69 3.85 4.75
N ALA A 360 -18.90 3.79 5.30
CA ALA A 360 -20.15 3.95 4.56
C ALA A 360 -20.66 5.39 4.52
N VAL A 361 -19.77 6.39 4.65
CA VAL A 361 -20.14 7.81 4.65
C VAL A 361 -20.85 8.17 3.34
N ILE A 362 -22.00 8.83 3.47
CA ILE A 362 -22.84 9.18 2.32
C ILE A 362 -22.53 10.60 1.82
N SER A 363 -22.22 11.53 2.74
CA SER A 363 -22.03 12.94 2.46
C SER A 363 -20.78 13.50 3.14
N LEU A 364 -20.03 14.31 2.37
CA LEU A 364 -18.82 15.00 2.81
C LEU A 364 -19.04 16.49 3.08
N ALA A 365 -20.30 16.97 3.12
CA ALA A 365 -20.62 18.40 3.22
C ALA A 365 -19.96 19.10 4.43
N SER A 366 -19.73 18.38 5.53
CA SER A 366 -19.08 18.90 6.74
C SER A 366 -17.64 19.37 6.52
N LEU A 367 -16.94 18.91 5.47
CA LEU A 367 -15.56 19.31 5.18
C LEU A 367 -15.43 20.81 4.86
N SER A 368 -16.47 21.41 4.26
CA SER A 368 -16.51 22.83 3.92
C SER A 368 -16.43 23.77 5.14
N GLU A 369 -16.69 23.24 6.33
CA GLU A 369 -16.73 24.01 7.59
C GLU A 369 -15.43 23.83 8.43
N MET A 370 -14.40 23.15 7.89
CA MET A 370 -13.16 22.79 8.61
C MET A 370 -11.98 23.71 8.25
N PRO A 371 -11.73 24.83 8.96
CA PRO A 371 -10.70 25.81 8.60
C PRO A 371 -9.27 25.36 8.89
N ALA A 372 -9.08 24.45 9.85
CA ALA A 372 -7.78 23.94 10.26
C ALA A 372 -7.30 22.75 9.42
N LEU A 373 -8.18 22.13 8.61
CA LEU A 373 -7.86 20.93 7.87
C LEU A 373 -6.74 21.18 6.85
N ARG A 374 -5.71 20.33 6.89
CA ARG A 374 -4.52 20.35 6.02
C ARG A 374 -4.36 19.04 5.27
N SER A 375 -4.67 17.92 5.90
CA SER A 375 -4.59 16.59 5.30
C SER A 375 -5.95 15.91 5.29
N LEU A 376 -6.35 15.38 4.14
CA LEU A 376 -7.53 14.56 3.98
C LEU A 376 -7.18 13.28 3.22
N THR A 377 -7.54 12.14 3.82
CA THR A 377 -7.38 10.82 3.21
C THR A 377 -8.73 10.11 3.19
N LEU A 378 -9.18 9.72 1.99
CA LEU A 378 -10.42 8.98 1.76
C LEU A 378 -10.09 7.65 1.08
N LEU A 379 -10.05 6.55 1.84
CA LEU A 379 -9.78 5.20 1.32
C LEU A 379 -11.03 4.33 1.42
N GLY A 380 -11.41 3.63 0.35
CA GLY A 380 -12.53 2.68 0.38
C GLY A 380 -13.93 3.27 0.66
N ASN A 381 -14.11 4.60 0.55
CA ASN A 381 -15.36 5.30 0.87
C ASN A 381 -16.40 5.20 -0.25
N ASN A 382 -16.78 3.97 -0.60
CA ASN A 382 -17.54 3.67 -1.81
C ASN A 382 -19.03 4.04 -1.77
N LYS A 383 -19.51 4.55 -0.63
CA LYS A 383 -20.90 4.99 -0.44
C LYS A 383 -21.09 6.52 -0.55
N VAL A 384 -20.00 7.27 -0.69
CA VAL A 384 -20.06 8.73 -0.88
C VAL A 384 -20.84 9.02 -2.17
N GLN A 385 -21.83 9.91 -2.09
CA GLN A 385 -22.66 10.28 -3.24
C GLN A 385 -22.18 11.53 -3.96
N ASP A 386 -21.42 12.39 -3.28
CA ASP A 386 -20.90 13.64 -3.81
C ASP A 386 -19.53 13.95 -3.21
N PHE A 387 -18.50 13.96 -4.07
CA PHE A 387 -17.14 14.32 -3.69
C PHE A 387 -16.87 15.83 -3.79
N GLY A 388 -17.76 16.61 -4.41
CA GLY A 388 -17.61 18.06 -4.61
C GLY A 388 -17.18 18.86 -3.37
N PRO A 389 -17.67 18.56 -2.15
CA PRO A 389 -17.22 19.23 -0.93
C PRO A 389 -15.71 19.20 -0.67
N VAL A 390 -14.97 18.21 -1.19
CA VAL A 390 -13.50 18.15 -1.05
C VAL A 390 -12.84 19.39 -1.66
N GLY A 391 -13.30 19.85 -2.83
CA GLY A 391 -12.80 21.04 -3.51
C GLY A 391 -13.08 22.36 -2.78
N THR A 392 -13.80 22.32 -1.66
CA THR A 392 -14.16 23.53 -0.89
C THR A 392 -13.35 23.69 0.39
N ALA A 393 -12.50 22.72 0.74
CA ALA A 393 -11.69 22.76 1.95
C ALA A 393 -10.54 23.77 1.80
N PRO A 394 -10.57 24.92 2.49
CA PRO A 394 -9.82 26.12 2.10
C PRO A 394 -8.30 26.06 2.38
N GLY A 395 -7.83 25.04 3.08
CA GLY A 395 -6.46 24.95 3.57
C GLY A 395 -5.74 23.65 3.26
N LEU A 396 -6.28 22.76 2.42
CA LEU A 396 -5.66 21.47 2.14
C LEU A 396 -4.28 21.65 1.50
N THR A 397 -3.29 20.97 2.08
CA THR A 397 -1.91 20.83 1.58
C THR A 397 -1.63 19.40 1.14
N SER A 398 -2.35 18.41 1.67
CA SER A 398 -2.25 17.00 1.30
C SER A 398 -3.64 16.40 1.07
N LEU A 399 -3.82 15.69 -0.04
CA LEU A 399 -5.06 15.02 -0.40
C LEU A 399 -4.78 13.64 -1.00
N SER A 400 -5.38 12.60 -0.42
CA SER A 400 -5.45 11.25 -0.99
C SER A 400 -6.90 10.81 -1.13
N ILE A 401 -7.31 10.39 -2.33
CA ILE A 401 -8.65 9.89 -2.62
C ILE A 401 -8.56 8.58 -3.39
N ASP A 402 -9.06 7.50 -2.78
CA ASP A 402 -9.37 6.25 -3.46
C ASP A 402 -10.85 6.16 -3.81
N LYS A 403 -11.20 6.51 -5.06
CA LYS A 403 -12.59 6.52 -5.55
C LYS A 403 -12.86 5.31 -6.43
N MET A 404 -13.41 4.25 -5.84
CA MET A 404 -13.89 3.07 -6.59
C MET A 404 -15.39 3.18 -6.94
N THR A 405 -15.84 4.38 -7.32
CA THR A 405 -17.25 4.68 -7.64
C THR A 405 -17.42 5.47 -8.92
N SER A 406 -18.61 5.42 -9.51
CA SER A 406 -18.98 6.22 -10.69
C SER A 406 -19.46 7.63 -10.36
N GLN A 407 -19.33 8.08 -9.10
CA GLN A 407 -19.72 9.45 -8.75
C GLN A 407 -18.79 10.48 -9.42
N PRO A 408 -19.29 11.69 -9.70
CA PRO A 408 -18.48 12.76 -10.27
C PRO A 408 -17.22 13.04 -9.44
N ASP A 409 -16.11 13.30 -10.12
CA ASP A 409 -14.86 13.71 -9.48
C ASP A 409 -15.02 15.09 -8.83
N PRO A 410 -14.33 15.38 -7.71
CA PRO A 410 -14.30 16.72 -7.15
C PRO A 410 -13.56 17.70 -8.08
N ASP A 411 -14.03 18.94 -8.14
CA ASP A 411 -13.26 20.03 -8.73
C ASP A 411 -12.17 20.48 -7.76
N LEU A 412 -10.91 20.18 -8.09
CA LEU A 412 -9.75 20.50 -7.26
C LEU A 412 -9.13 21.86 -7.60
N SER A 413 -9.60 22.56 -8.64
CA SER A 413 -8.93 23.74 -9.20
C SER A 413 -8.77 24.92 -8.24
N SER A 414 -9.56 24.96 -7.17
CA SER A 414 -9.51 25.96 -6.08
C SER A 414 -8.44 25.67 -5.03
N LEU A 415 -7.92 24.43 -4.95
CA LEU A 415 -7.00 23.97 -3.89
C LEU A 415 -5.55 24.41 -4.16
N SER A 416 -5.33 25.70 -4.31
CA SER A 416 -4.03 26.27 -4.69
C SER A 416 -2.88 26.05 -3.69
N SER A 417 -3.19 25.71 -2.43
CA SER A 417 -2.22 25.38 -1.38
C SER A 417 -1.76 23.93 -1.39
N LEU A 418 -2.29 23.10 -2.31
CA LEU A 418 -2.01 21.67 -2.33
C LEU A 418 -0.56 21.40 -2.76
N GLU A 419 0.17 20.66 -1.93
CA GLU A 419 1.56 20.26 -2.14
C GLU A 419 1.69 18.77 -2.49
N LYS A 420 0.77 17.94 -1.95
CA LYS A 420 0.72 16.50 -2.21
C LYS A 420 -0.67 16.07 -2.68
N LEU A 421 -0.73 15.36 -3.79
CA LEU A 421 -1.98 14.85 -4.38
C LEU A 421 -1.80 13.40 -4.80
N ASP A 422 -2.66 12.54 -4.28
CA ASP A 422 -2.76 11.13 -4.64
C ASP A 422 -4.19 10.79 -5.04
N ILE A 423 -4.40 10.44 -6.31
CA ILE A 423 -5.73 10.18 -6.86
C ILE A 423 -5.83 8.80 -7.49
N LYS A 424 -6.86 8.05 -7.06
CA LYS A 424 -7.29 6.77 -7.64
C LYS A 424 -8.70 6.85 -8.18
N GLY A 425 -8.93 6.29 -9.36
CA GLY A 425 -10.28 6.05 -9.88
C GLY A 425 -11.02 7.32 -10.37
N PHE A 426 -10.29 8.41 -10.64
CA PHE A 426 -10.90 9.61 -11.23
C PHE A 426 -11.33 9.34 -12.67
N MET A 427 -12.47 9.89 -13.06
CA MET A 427 -13.00 9.82 -14.42
C MET A 427 -12.51 10.96 -15.31
N SER A 428 -11.80 11.94 -14.75
CA SER A 428 -11.04 12.98 -15.45
C SER A 428 -9.98 13.56 -14.53
N ILE A 429 -8.80 13.85 -15.07
CA ILE A 429 -7.73 14.56 -14.34
C ILE A 429 -7.68 16.06 -14.65
N SER A 430 -8.63 16.60 -15.43
CA SER A 430 -8.58 17.99 -15.90
C SER A 430 -8.62 19.04 -14.78
N SER A 431 -9.19 18.70 -13.61
CA SER A 431 -9.30 19.61 -12.46
C SER A 431 -7.96 19.91 -11.77
N VAL A 432 -6.91 19.14 -12.05
CA VAL A 432 -5.56 19.42 -11.52
C VAL A 432 -4.89 20.61 -12.20
N ARG A 433 -5.46 21.12 -13.29
CA ARG A 433 -4.90 22.23 -14.05
C ARG A 433 -4.69 23.45 -13.15
N GLY A 434 -3.47 23.98 -13.15
CA GLY A 434 -3.13 25.20 -12.41
C GLY A 434 -2.83 24.99 -10.91
N LEU A 435 -2.76 23.75 -10.42
CA LEU A 435 -2.26 23.43 -9.08
C LEU A 435 -0.74 23.63 -8.97
N SER A 436 -0.31 24.89 -9.09
CA SER A 436 1.09 25.29 -9.18
C SER A 436 1.91 25.09 -7.90
N GLY A 437 1.25 24.94 -6.75
CA GLY A 437 1.89 24.59 -5.47
C GLY A 437 2.31 23.13 -5.35
N LEU A 438 1.83 22.26 -6.24
CA LEU A 438 1.98 20.81 -6.13
C LEU A 438 3.45 20.39 -6.30
N LYS A 439 3.92 19.52 -5.40
CA LYS A 439 5.28 18.97 -5.34
C LYS A 439 5.33 17.48 -5.61
N GLU A 440 4.35 16.75 -5.08
CA GLU A 440 4.22 15.30 -5.25
C GLU A 440 2.85 14.99 -5.86
N LEU A 441 2.85 14.25 -6.97
CA LEU A 441 1.65 13.85 -7.67
C LEU A 441 1.67 12.34 -7.94
N SER A 442 0.63 11.65 -7.50
CA SER A 442 0.38 10.25 -7.78
C SER A 442 -0.98 10.12 -8.49
N ILE A 443 -0.98 9.48 -9.65
CA ILE A 443 -2.16 9.22 -10.47
C ILE A 443 -2.20 7.72 -10.79
N HIS A 444 -3.23 7.04 -10.30
CA HIS A 444 -3.43 5.61 -10.56
C HIS A 444 -4.88 5.27 -10.85
N ASN A 445 -5.14 4.27 -11.68
CA ASN A 445 -6.51 3.86 -12.06
C ASN A 445 -7.41 5.00 -12.57
N CYS A 446 -6.82 6.07 -13.13
CA CYS A 446 -7.55 7.26 -13.55
C CYS A 446 -7.75 7.31 -15.07
N ASN A 447 -8.85 7.95 -15.48
CA ASN A 447 -9.04 8.40 -16.85
C ASN A 447 -8.21 9.66 -17.11
N VAL A 448 -7.20 9.55 -17.96
CA VAL A 448 -6.27 10.64 -18.28
C VAL A 448 -6.67 11.41 -19.54
N ASP A 449 -7.98 11.54 -19.77
CA ASP A 449 -8.52 12.50 -20.72
C ASP A 449 -7.95 13.90 -20.43
N GLN A 450 -7.56 14.63 -21.47
CA GLN A 450 -6.92 15.94 -21.33
C GLN A 450 -5.65 15.92 -20.45
N ALA A 451 -4.79 14.91 -20.63
CA ALA A 451 -3.48 14.83 -19.98
C ALA A 451 -2.61 16.09 -20.17
N ASP A 452 -2.92 16.96 -21.15
CA ASP A 452 -2.31 18.28 -21.28
C ASP A 452 -2.50 19.17 -20.04
N ALA A 453 -3.51 18.92 -19.20
CA ALA A 453 -3.69 19.60 -17.91
C ALA A 453 -2.44 19.48 -17.01
N LEU A 454 -1.76 18.34 -17.05
CA LEU A 454 -0.54 18.07 -16.28
C LEU A 454 0.62 18.99 -16.69
N SER A 455 0.64 19.49 -17.92
CA SER A 455 1.70 20.39 -18.41
C SER A 455 1.75 21.73 -17.66
N SER A 456 0.68 22.10 -16.96
CA SER A 456 0.65 23.31 -16.13
C SER A 456 1.33 23.14 -14.76
N LEU A 457 1.63 21.90 -14.37
CA LEU A 457 2.17 21.54 -13.06
C LEU A 457 3.69 21.71 -12.98
N THR A 458 4.14 22.94 -13.22
CA THR A 458 5.57 23.30 -13.31
C THR A 458 6.36 23.08 -12.01
N GLY A 459 5.67 23.03 -10.86
CA GLY A 459 6.27 22.88 -9.53
C GLY A 459 6.46 21.44 -9.05
N VAL A 460 5.89 20.46 -9.74
CA VAL A 460 5.94 19.03 -9.36
C VAL A 460 7.35 18.51 -9.51
N GLU A 461 7.85 17.86 -8.45
CA GLU A 461 9.20 17.29 -8.38
C GLU A 461 9.17 15.76 -8.49
N ARG A 462 8.08 15.13 -8.02
CA ARG A 462 7.87 13.68 -8.08
C ARG A 462 6.52 13.34 -8.71
N LEU A 463 6.54 12.54 -9.77
CA LEU A 463 5.37 11.99 -10.44
C LEU A 463 5.39 10.46 -10.37
N THR A 464 4.29 9.88 -9.90
CA THR A 464 3.97 8.47 -10.07
C THR A 464 2.70 8.36 -10.92
N PHE A 465 2.74 7.58 -11.99
CA PHE A 465 1.68 7.56 -13.00
C PHE A 465 1.53 6.17 -13.60
N TYR A 466 0.48 5.43 -13.23
CA TYR A 466 0.29 4.06 -13.71
C TYR A 466 -1.17 3.59 -13.69
N SER A 467 -1.44 2.42 -14.28
CA SER A 467 -2.80 1.89 -14.45
C SER A 467 -3.79 2.92 -15.02
N VAL A 468 -3.33 3.77 -15.94
CA VAL A 468 -4.17 4.83 -16.51
C VAL A 468 -4.91 4.34 -17.75
N TRP A 469 -6.06 4.94 -18.02
CA TRP A 469 -6.83 4.71 -19.24
C TRP A 469 -7.29 6.03 -19.83
N ASN A 470 -7.73 6.05 -21.09
CA ASN A 470 -8.16 7.27 -21.76
C ASN A 470 -9.44 6.99 -22.57
N SER A 471 -10.52 7.71 -22.24
CA SER A 471 -11.84 7.50 -22.84
C SER A 471 -11.93 8.03 -24.26
N GLN A 472 -11.06 8.96 -24.64
CA GLN A 472 -10.94 9.53 -25.99
C GLN A 472 -10.11 8.64 -26.94
N GLY A 473 -9.59 7.52 -26.44
CA GLY A 473 -8.78 6.55 -27.17
C GLY A 473 -7.42 6.34 -26.51
N ASN A 474 -6.57 5.54 -27.13
CA ASN A 474 -5.26 5.20 -26.56
C ASN A 474 -4.41 6.44 -26.25
N LEU A 475 -3.72 6.45 -25.10
CA LEU A 475 -2.73 7.47 -24.76
C LEU A 475 -1.61 7.44 -25.81
N ARG A 476 -1.35 8.56 -26.48
CA ARG A 476 -0.41 8.61 -27.62
C ARG A 476 0.93 9.27 -27.32
N SER A 477 1.05 9.97 -26.20
CA SER A 477 2.28 10.67 -25.85
C SER A 477 2.32 11.01 -24.36
N LEU A 478 3.53 11.19 -23.84
CA LEU A 478 3.80 11.76 -22.52
C LEU A 478 4.29 13.22 -22.61
N ASP A 479 3.91 13.93 -23.68
CA ASP A 479 4.44 15.27 -23.97
C ASP A 479 4.06 16.33 -22.93
N PHE A 480 3.07 16.06 -22.08
CA PHE A 480 2.75 16.91 -20.93
C PHE A 480 3.94 17.09 -19.98
N LEU A 481 4.84 16.10 -19.90
CA LEU A 481 6.06 16.18 -19.09
C LEU A 481 6.96 17.35 -19.50
N LYS A 482 6.91 17.79 -20.77
CA LYS A 482 7.67 18.97 -21.22
C LYS A 482 7.31 20.24 -20.47
N GLY A 483 6.07 20.35 -19.97
CA GLY A 483 5.61 21.48 -19.17
C GLY A 483 5.93 21.34 -17.67
N MET A 484 6.22 20.13 -17.20
CA MET A 484 6.53 19.83 -15.79
C MET A 484 8.00 20.12 -15.48
N THR A 485 8.42 21.38 -15.68
CA THR A 485 9.83 21.78 -15.67
C THR A 485 10.59 21.52 -14.36
N GLY A 486 9.89 21.36 -13.24
CA GLY A 486 10.46 21.04 -11.92
C GLY A 486 10.67 19.54 -11.67
N LEU A 487 10.26 18.67 -12.61
CA LEU A 487 10.21 17.22 -12.40
C LEU A 487 11.62 16.62 -12.32
N LYS A 488 11.88 15.91 -11.22
CA LYS A 488 13.13 15.20 -10.93
C LYS A 488 12.96 13.69 -10.92
N TYR A 489 11.80 13.20 -10.48
CA TYR A 489 11.47 11.79 -10.38
C TYR A 489 10.20 11.48 -11.16
N ALA A 490 10.26 10.51 -12.07
CA ALA A 490 9.09 10.04 -12.81
C ALA A 490 9.04 8.51 -12.84
N ASP A 491 7.93 7.96 -12.36
CA ASP A 491 7.72 6.51 -12.25
C ASP A 491 6.43 6.08 -12.92
N PHE A 492 6.60 5.21 -13.93
CA PHE A 492 5.56 4.64 -14.77
C PHE A 492 5.47 3.10 -14.62
N THR A 493 6.13 2.52 -13.63
CA THR A 493 6.33 1.06 -13.47
C THR A 493 5.04 0.28 -13.23
N GLY A 494 4.05 0.91 -12.59
CA GLY A 494 2.87 0.20 -12.12
C GLY A 494 3.02 -0.39 -10.72
N ASN A 495 1.88 -0.75 -10.12
CA ASN A 495 1.86 -1.51 -8.88
C ASN A 495 2.04 -3.01 -9.18
N LEU A 496 3.14 -3.58 -8.69
CA LEU A 496 3.51 -4.99 -8.87
C LEU A 496 3.05 -5.90 -7.71
N ASP A 497 2.31 -5.38 -6.73
CA ASP A 497 1.88 -6.15 -5.56
C ASP A 497 0.83 -7.25 -5.87
N GLY A 498 0.36 -7.33 -7.13
CA GLY A 498 -0.60 -8.35 -7.57
C GLY A 498 -2.00 -8.20 -6.98
N THR A 499 -2.31 -7.10 -6.28
CA THR A 499 -3.59 -6.86 -5.61
C THR A 499 -4.66 -6.24 -6.50
N GLY A 500 -4.34 -5.99 -7.77
CA GLY A 500 -5.25 -5.32 -8.67
C GLY A 500 -6.48 -6.12 -9.06
N TRP A 501 -7.53 -5.41 -9.44
CA TRP A 501 -8.75 -5.98 -9.99
C TRP A 501 -8.47 -6.71 -11.31
N SER A 502 -8.83 -7.99 -11.38
CA SER A 502 -8.76 -8.79 -12.61
C SER A 502 -9.52 -8.09 -13.75
N GLY A 503 -8.80 -7.58 -14.75
CA GLY A 503 -9.41 -7.06 -15.99
C GLY A 503 -8.84 -5.75 -16.54
N TYR A 504 -8.00 -5.02 -15.79
CA TYR A 504 -7.32 -3.81 -16.28
C TYR A 504 -5.80 -3.98 -16.22
N ASN A 505 -5.11 -3.57 -17.28
CA ASN A 505 -3.66 -3.73 -17.36
C ASN A 505 -3.00 -2.76 -16.37
N TYR A 506 -2.10 -3.27 -15.52
CA TYR A 506 -1.38 -2.49 -14.50
C TYR A 506 -0.28 -1.61 -15.10
N LEU A 507 -0.03 -1.83 -16.39
CA LEU A 507 1.09 -1.32 -17.14
C LEU A 507 0.70 -0.02 -17.83
N VAL A 508 1.66 0.89 -17.95
CA VAL A 508 1.48 2.09 -18.76
C VAL A 508 1.67 1.73 -20.23
N GLU A 509 0.62 1.94 -21.02
CA GLU A 509 0.65 1.74 -22.47
C GLU A 509 0.56 3.08 -23.20
N VAL A 510 1.55 3.40 -24.03
CA VAL A 510 1.56 4.60 -24.87
C VAL A 510 1.73 4.21 -26.34
N TYR A 511 0.69 4.48 -27.13
CA TYR A 511 0.59 4.16 -28.55
C TYR A 511 1.14 5.31 -29.40
N GLY A 512 2.38 5.70 -29.12
CA GLY A 512 3.13 6.72 -29.83
C GLY A 512 4.46 7.05 -29.14
N ASP A 513 5.29 7.80 -29.86
CA ASP A 513 6.68 8.06 -29.49
C ASP A 513 6.85 8.80 -28.14
N VAL A 514 7.45 8.11 -27.18
CA VAL A 514 7.77 8.66 -25.84
C VAL A 514 9.23 9.12 -25.71
N SER A 515 10.03 9.13 -26.78
CA SER A 515 11.45 9.53 -26.74
C SER A 515 11.71 10.91 -26.11
N SER A 516 10.71 11.79 -26.07
CA SER A 516 10.79 13.10 -25.45
C SER A 516 11.05 13.05 -23.93
N ILE A 517 10.66 11.97 -23.25
CA ILE A 517 10.87 11.81 -21.80
C ILE A 517 12.36 11.79 -21.42
N PHE A 518 13.18 11.10 -22.22
CA PHE A 518 14.63 11.01 -22.03
C PHE A 518 15.35 12.36 -22.19
N ASN A 519 14.68 13.34 -22.83
CA ASN A 519 15.23 14.67 -23.09
C ASN A 519 14.88 15.70 -22.00
N HIS A 520 14.13 15.29 -20.95
CA HIS A 520 13.70 16.19 -19.89
C HIS A 520 14.91 16.70 -19.06
N GLN A 521 15.16 18.01 -19.10
CA GLN A 521 16.40 18.61 -18.59
C GLN A 521 16.55 18.55 -17.06
N GLY A 522 15.45 18.45 -16.31
CA GLY A 522 15.47 18.36 -14.85
C GLY A 522 15.32 16.94 -14.31
N LEU A 523 15.09 15.94 -15.17
CA LEU A 523 14.76 14.60 -14.72
C LEU A 523 16.03 13.86 -14.28
N GLU A 524 16.05 13.41 -13.03
CA GLU A 524 17.16 12.70 -12.40
C GLU A 524 16.89 11.19 -12.32
N GLU A 525 15.63 10.80 -12.14
CA GLU A 525 15.22 9.40 -12.02
C GLU A 525 14.03 9.10 -12.93
N LEU A 526 14.17 8.02 -13.71
CA LEU A 526 13.15 7.56 -14.65
C LEU A 526 12.94 6.05 -14.52
N TYR A 527 11.70 5.65 -14.24
CA TYR A 527 11.29 4.25 -14.17
C TYR A 527 10.17 4.00 -15.19
N LEU A 528 10.42 3.07 -16.12
CA LEU A 528 9.48 2.69 -17.19
C LEU A 528 9.18 1.18 -17.18
N ASP A 529 9.53 0.50 -16.10
CA ASP A 529 9.44 -0.95 -15.97
C ASP A 529 8.07 -1.49 -16.39
N ASN A 530 8.05 -2.62 -17.10
CA ASN A 530 6.86 -3.31 -17.58
C ASN A 530 5.97 -2.48 -18.54
N GLY A 531 6.38 -1.29 -18.96
CA GLY A 531 5.54 -0.46 -19.83
C GLY A 531 5.64 -0.84 -21.31
N LYS A 532 4.58 -0.52 -22.05
CA LYS A 532 4.45 -0.76 -23.49
C LYS A 532 4.59 0.56 -24.26
N PHE A 533 5.67 0.72 -25.02
CA PHE A 533 6.02 2.03 -25.61
C PHE A 533 6.53 1.96 -27.05
N GLU A 534 6.29 3.03 -27.80
CA GLU A 534 7.12 3.39 -28.95
C GLU A 534 8.27 4.30 -28.50
N ILE A 535 9.51 3.95 -28.81
CA ILE A 535 10.67 4.83 -28.57
C ILE A 535 11.40 5.08 -29.88
N ASN A 536 11.42 6.33 -30.32
CA ASN A 536 12.30 6.75 -31.40
C ASN A 536 13.69 7.12 -30.85
N PHE A 537 14.60 6.15 -30.85
CA PHE A 537 15.94 6.30 -30.28
C PHE A 537 16.78 7.40 -30.95
N ASP A 538 16.56 7.69 -32.24
CA ASP A 538 17.28 8.77 -32.97
C ASP A 538 16.95 10.17 -32.45
N LYS A 539 15.83 10.34 -31.74
CA LYS A 539 15.41 11.62 -31.15
C LYS A 539 15.94 11.84 -29.74
N ILE A 540 16.58 10.84 -29.14
CA ILE A 540 17.16 10.94 -27.80
C ILE A 540 18.46 11.74 -27.90
N LYS A 541 18.53 12.81 -27.13
CA LYS A 541 19.70 13.69 -27.01
C LYS A 541 20.46 13.34 -25.74
N GLU A 542 21.67 13.88 -25.63
CA GLU A 542 22.43 13.81 -24.40
C GLU A 542 21.65 14.43 -23.23
N ASN A 543 21.51 13.67 -22.15
CA ASN A 543 20.89 14.09 -20.91
C ASN A 543 21.85 13.81 -19.74
N PRO A 544 22.62 14.82 -19.30
CA PRO A 544 23.54 14.69 -18.18
C PRO A 544 22.85 14.74 -16.81
N GLY A 545 21.54 15.03 -16.75
CA GLY A 545 20.77 15.08 -15.50
C GLY A 545 20.32 13.72 -15.01
N LEU A 546 20.14 12.74 -15.91
CA LEU A 546 19.62 11.42 -15.57
C LEU A 546 20.67 10.58 -14.83
N ARG A 547 20.32 10.15 -13.61
CA ARG A 547 21.16 9.38 -12.68
C ARG A 547 20.63 7.97 -12.45
N VAL A 548 19.32 7.78 -12.47
CA VAL A 548 18.67 6.48 -12.33
C VAL A 548 17.79 6.19 -13.53
N LEU A 549 17.98 5.02 -14.13
CA LEU A 549 17.16 4.55 -15.25
C LEU A 549 16.76 3.09 -15.02
N SER A 550 15.45 2.86 -14.94
CA SER A 550 14.87 1.53 -14.87
C SER A 550 14.03 1.26 -16.11
N LEU A 551 14.42 0.21 -16.84
CA LEU A 551 13.79 -0.27 -18.07
C LEU A 551 13.59 -1.78 -17.96
N ARG A 552 13.05 -2.29 -16.85
CA ARG A 552 12.83 -3.75 -16.67
C ARG A 552 11.67 -4.23 -17.51
N ASN A 553 11.75 -5.43 -18.08
CA ASN A 553 10.63 -6.09 -18.76
C ASN A 553 9.90 -5.20 -19.78
N MET A 554 10.65 -4.54 -20.68
CA MET A 554 10.07 -3.56 -21.61
C MET A 554 9.39 -4.22 -22.80
N GLU A 555 8.17 -3.78 -23.14
CA GLU A 555 7.49 -4.16 -24.37
C GLU A 555 7.59 -3.00 -25.39
N LEU A 556 8.60 -3.04 -26.25
CA LEU A 556 8.85 -1.96 -27.21
C LEU A 556 8.31 -2.30 -28.59
N HIS A 557 7.69 -1.31 -29.22
CA HIS A 557 7.15 -1.50 -30.56
C HIS A 557 7.33 -0.28 -31.46
N LYS A 558 7.06 -0.46 -32.76
CA LYS A 558 7.03 0.59 -33.77
C LYS A 558 5.91 0.34 -34.78
N ASN A 559 5.67 1.33 -35.64
CA ASN A 559 4.70 1.24 -36.74
C ASN A 559 3.28 0.91 -36.27
N TYR A 560 2.84 1.53 -35.17
CA TYR A 560 1.49 1.33 -34.65
C TYR A 560 0.43 1.66 -35.71
N TYR A 561 -0.40 0.66 -36.00
CA TYR A 561 -1.64 0.83 -36.74
C TYR A 561 -2.79 0.42 -35.82
N VAL A 562 -3.72 1.34 -35.60
CA VAL A 562 -4.89 1.12 -34.74
C VAL A 562 -6.14 1.30 -35.57
N GLU A 563 -6.97 0.26 -35.63
CA GLU A 563 -8.27 0.29 -36.28
C GLU A 563 -9.35 -0.04 -35.26
N SER A 564 -10.35 0.83 -35.18
CA SER A 564 -11.51 0.63 -34.32
C SER A 564 -12.76 0.48 -35.17
N TYR A 565 -13.41 -0.69 -35.10
CA TYR A 565 -14.67 -0.96 -35.79
C TYR A 565 -15.64 -1.71 -34.87
N GLY A 566 -16.88 -1.21 -34.76
CA GLY A 566 -17.93 -1.85 -33.96
C GLY A 566 -17.62 -1.99 -32.46
N GLY A 567 -16.78 -1.11 -31.89
CA GLY A 567 -16.35 -1.17 -30.49
C GLY A 567 -15.20 -2.14 -30.21
N MET A 568 -14.69 -2.84 -31.23
CA MET A 568 -13.44 -3.61 -31.14
C MET A 568 -12.28 -2.76 -31.65
N THR A 569 -11.21 -2.69 -30.88
CA THR A 569 -9.95 -2.06 -31.29
C THR A 569 -8.94 -3.15 -31.59
N SER A 570 -8.45 -3.17 -32.83
CA SER A 570 -7.32 -3.99 -33.24
C SER A 570 -6.08 -3.10 -33.33
N VAL A 571 -4.99 -3.57 -32.76
CA VAL A 571 -3.70 -2.87 -32.75
C VAL A 571 -2.68 -3.81 -33.39
N TRP A 572 -2.01 -3.30 -34.41
CA TRP A 572 -0.87 -3.96 -35.04
C TRP A 572 0.38 -3.11 -34.83
N TYR A 573 1.50 -3.78 -34.63
CA TYR A 573 2.78 -3.18 -34.39
C TYR A 573 3.90 -4.16 -34.75
N ASP A 574 5.11 -3.64 -34.95
CA ASP A 574 6.32 -4.45 -35.07
C ASP A 574 7.07 -4.40 -33.74
N ASP A 575 7.52 -5.57 -33.26
CA ASP A 575 8.32 -5.65 -32.05
C ASP A 575 9.71 -5.04 -32.24
N VAL A 576 10.21 -4.42 -31.18
CA VAL A 576 11.54 -3.81 -31.09
C VAL A 576 12.26 -4.42 -29.91
N LYS A 577 13.45 -4.98 -30.15
CA LYS A 577 14.27 -5.54 -29.07
C LYS A 577 15.09 -4.43 -28.44
N LEU A 578 14.93 -4.22 -27.13
CA LEU A 578 15.71 -3.22 -26.40
C LEU A 578 17.23 -3.45 -26.58
N GLY A 579 17.68 -4.70 -26.56
CA GLY A 579 19.09 -5.07 -26.74
C GLY A 579 19.75 -4.58 -28.04
N GLU A 580 18.99 -4.30 -29.09
CA GLU A 580 19.53 -3.75 -30.36
C GLU A 580 19.82 -2.24 -30.29
N HIS A 581 19.47 -1.58 -29.19
CA HIS A 581 19.49 -0.12 -29.01
C HIS A 581 20.25 0.31 -27.74
N MET A 582 21.20 -0.49 -27.25
CA MET A 582 21.97 -0.17 -26.03
C MET A 582 22.96 1.00 -26.19
N ASP A 583 23.22 1.44 -27.42
CA ASP A 583 24.05 2.62 -27.70
C ASP A 583 23.45 3.91 -27.13
N ILE A 584 22.13 3.93 -26.90
CA ILE A 584 21.42 5.07 -26.30
C ILE A 584 21.93 5.41 -24.90
N LEU A 585 22.46 4.43 -24.17
CA LEU A 585 22.96 4.63 -22.81
C LEU A 585 24.17 5.58 -22.79
N SER A 586 24.89 5.71 -23.90
CA SER A 586 25.96 6.71 -24.07
C SER A 586 25.46 8.16 -23.99
N ARG A 587 24.15 8.39 -24.12
CA ARG A 587 23.51 9.70 -23.97
C ARG A 587 23.28 10.09 -22.51
N PHE A 588 23.53 9.18 -21.55
CA PHE A 588 23.31 9.40 -20.11
C PHE A 588 24.64 9.28 -19.34
N PRO A 589 25.58 10.23 -19.51
CA PRO A 589 26.96 10.09 -19.03
C PRO A 589 27.11 10.04 -17.49
N ASN A 590 26.08 10.49 -16.76
CA ASN A 590 26.07 10.56 -15.30
C ASN A 590 25.19 9.49 -14.65
N LEU A 591 24.85 8.43 -15.38
CA LEU A 591 24.05 7.34 -14.86
C LEU A 591 24.80 6.60 -13.73
N GLU A 592 24.14 6.48 -12.57
CA GLU A 592 24.65 5.83 -11.36
C GLU A 592 23.94 4.48 -11.12
N GLU A 593 22.66 4.38 -11.48
CA GLU A 593 21.88 3.16 -11.33
C GLU A 593 21.16 2.81 -12.63
N LEU A 594 21.29 1.55 -13.04
CA LEU A 594 20.69 1.02 -14.27
C LEU A 594 20.07 -0.35 -13.99
N TYR A 595 18.78 -0.48 -14.31
CA TYR A 595 18.05 -1.74 -14.16
C TYR A 595 17.46 -2.15 -15.51
N LEU A 596 17.88 -3.33 -15.98
CA LEU A 596 17.61 -3.88 -17.31
C LEU A 596 17.10 -5.33 -17.22
N ASP A 597 16.54 -5.71 -16.08
CA ASP A 597 16.05 -7.06 -15.81
C ASP A 597 14.99 -7.49 -16.85
N SER A 598 14.97 -8.76 -17.26
CA SER A 598 13.97 -9.33 -18.18
C SER A 598 13.87 -8.65 -19.55
N ASN A 599 14.99 -8.41 -20.27
CA ASN A 599 15.01 -7.75 -21.59
C ASN A 599 15.69 -8.54 -22.71
N GLU A 600 15.90 -9.85 -22.51
CA GLU A 600 16.58 -10.73 -23.46
C GLU A 600 18.00 -10.27 -23.88
N LEU A 601 18.70 -9.52 -23.05
CA LEU A 601 20.03 -8.99 -23.35
C LEU A 601 21.06 -10.12 -23.49
N THR A 602 21.98 -10.00 -24.45
CA THR A 602 23.02 -11.01 -24.72
C THR A 602 24.45 -10.50 -24.51
N ASP A 603 24.66 -9.18 -24.52
CA ASP A 603 25.96 -8.54 -24.34
C ASP A 603 25.87 -7.27 -23.47
N LEU A 604 27.03 -6.84 -22.98
CA LEU A 604 27.19 -5.72 -22.05
C LEU A 604 28.11 -4.62 -22.61
N ASN A 605 28.22 -4.49 -23.93
CA ASN A 605 29.17 -3.55 -24.54
C ASN A 605 28.92 -2.09 -24.15
N PHE A 606 27.69 -1.74 -23.75
CA PHE A 606 27.33 -0.42 -23.25
C PHE A 606 28.04 -0.02 -21.96
N ALA A 607 28.46 -1.00 -21.14
CA ALA A 607 29.03 -0.75 -19.81
C ALA A 607 30.31 0.11 -19.87
N ALA A 608 31.07 0.02 -20.95
CA ALA A 608 32.28 0.82 -21.18
C ALA A 608 32.03 2.34 -21.18
N GLY A 609 30.80 2.77 -21.51
CA GLY A 609 30.41 4.19 -21.55
C GLY A 609 29.95 4.75 -20.21
N LEU A 610 29.59 3.89 -19.24
CA LEU A 610 28.88 4.27 -18.02
C LEU A 610 29.85 4.40 -16.83
N LYS A 611 30.68 5.44 -16.89
CA LYS A 611 31.80 5.64 -15.95
C LYS A 611 31.39 5.95 -14.51
N ASN A 612 30.14 6.29 -14.26
CA ASN A 612 29.64 6.62 -12.92
C ASN A 612 28.72 5.52 -12.35
N LEU A 613 28.58 4.40 -13.06
CA LEU A 613 27.65 3.33 -12.71
C LEU A 613 28.09 2.64 -11.42
N LYS A 614 27.19 2.61 -10.44
CA LYS A 614 27.37 1.98 -9.12
C LYS A 614 26.48 0.76 -8.94
N ARG A 615 25.28 0.77 -9.51
CA ARG A 615 24.29 -0.32 -9.38
C ARG A 615 23.82 -0.78 -10.76
N LEU A 616 23.89 -2.09 -10.99
CA LEU A 616 23.47 -2.69 -12.25
C LEU A 616 22.59 -3.93 -11.98
N GLY A 617 21.32 -3.87 -12.39
CA GLY A 617 20.39 -4.99 -12.41
C GLY A 617 20.25 -5.59 -13.80
N LEU A 618 20.53 -6.88 -13.93
CA LEU A 618 20.52 -7.64 -15.18
C LEU A 618 19.81 -8.98 -15.02
N LYS A 619 19.01 -9.17 -13.97
CA LYS A 619 18.34 -10.44 -13.71
C LYS A 619 17.54 -10.90 -14.93
N ASP A 620 17.47 -12.20 -15.16
CA ASP A 620 16.62 -12.80 -16.22
C ASP A 620 16.94 -12.25 -17.62
N ASN A 621 18.20 -12.45 -18.03
CA ASN A 621 18.69 -12.13 -19.37
C ASN A 621 19.50 -13.33 -19.92
N TYR A 622 20.10 -13.18 -21.10
CA TYR A 622 20.89 -14.22 -21.77
C TYR A 622 22.40 -13.88 -21.81
N ILE A 623 22.89 -13.21 -20.77
CA ILE A 623 24.28 -12.77 -20.70
C ILE A 623 25.18 -13.96 -20.35
N THR A 624 26.30 -14.09 -21.07
CA THR A 624 27.29 -15.17 -20.86
C THR A 624 28.69 -14.64 -20.52
N ASP A 625 29.01 -13.40 -20.88
CA ASP A 625 30.31 -12.78 -20.66
C ASP A 625 30.16 -11.45 -19.89
N LEU A 626 30.81 -11.39 -18.72
CA LEU A 626 30.86 -10.19 -17.86
C LEU A 626 32.14 -9.37 -18.08
N SER A 627 33.04 -9.78 -18.97
CA SER A 627 34.30 -9.07 -19.22
C SER A 627 34.15 -7.57 -19.53
N PRO A 628 33.07 -7.08 -20.19
CA PRO A 628 32.87 -5.64 -20.40
C PRO A 628 32.71 -4.84 -19.11
N LEU A 629 32.22 -5.45 -18.02
CA LEU A 629 31.99 -4.77 -16.74
C LEU A 629 33.27 -4.35 -16.02
N LYS A 630 34.44 -4.89 -16.40
CA LYS A 630 35.74 -4.45 -15.88
C LYS A 630 36.04 -2.97 -16.12
N GLN A 631 35.31 -2.33 -17.04
CA GLN A 631 35.43 -0.91 -17.36
C GLN A 631 34.53 -0.03 -16.49
N ALA A 632 33.59 -0.60 -15.74
CA ALA A 632 32.74 0.10 -14.78
C ALA A 632 33.45 0.19 -13.42
N GLU A 633 34.43 1.10 -13.30
CA GLU A 633 35.35 1.19 -12.16
C GLU A 633 34.69 1.48 -10.81
N PHE A 634 33.46 2.01 -10.81
CA PHE A 634 32.71 2.38 -9.60
C PHE A 634 31.54 1.44 -9.31
N LEU A 635 31.47 0.29 -9.97
CA LEU A 635 30.40 -0.67 -9.72
C LEU A 635 30.52 -1.21 -8.29
N GLU A 636 29.45 -1.10 -7.52
CA GLU A 636 29.35 -1.52 -6.12
C GLU A 636 28.39 -2.70 -5.96
N TYR A 637 27.35 -2.78 -6.81
CA TYR A 637 26.30 -3.78 -6.75
C TYR A 637 25.92 -4.30 -8.14
N LEU A 638 25.83 -5.62 -8.26
CA LEU A 638 25.49 -6.33 -9.50
C LEU A 638 24.49 -7.47 -9.22
N ASP A 639 23.33 -7.44 -9.86
CA ASP A 639 22.37 -8.56 -9.88
C ASP A 639 22.37 -9.22 -11.26
N ILE A 640 22.82 -10.47 -11.33
CA ILE A 640 22.92 -11.29 -12.55
C ILE A 640 22.17 -12.61 -12.42
N ARG A 641 21.28 -12.73 -11.43
CA ARG A 641 20.45 -13.94 -11.25
C ARG A 641 19.72 -14.30 -12.54
N ASP A 642 19.47 -15.57 -12.74
CA ASP A 642 18.73 -16.06 -13.92
C ASP A 642 19.41 -15.69 -15.27
N ASN A 643 20.75 -15.65 -15.30
CA ASN A 643 21.53 -15.56 -16.55
C ASN A 643 22.41 -16.80 -16.77
N PRO A 644 22.72 -17.17 -18.02
CA PRO A 644 23.65 -18.24 -18.36
C PRO A 644 25.14 -17.84 -18.19
N VAL A 645 25.46 -17.06 -17.16
CA VAL A 645 26.85 -16.72 -16.81
C VAL A 645 27.50 -17.92 -16.13
N GLY A 646 28.72 -18.26 -16.55
CA GLY A 646 29.52 -19.29 -15.89
C GLY A 646 30.02 -18.89 -14.50
N GLU A 647 31.18 -19.41 -14.08
CA GLU A 647 31.85 -18.90 -12.89
C GLU A 647 32.14 -17.41 -13.06
N VAL A 648 31.67 -16.59 -12.11
CA VAL A 648 31.90 -15.14 -12.11
C VAL A 648 33.39 -14.90 -11.89
N GLY A 649 34.08 -14.52 -12.96
CA GLY A 649 35.47 -14.08 -12.90
C GLY A 649 35.61 -12.74 -12.15
N ASP A 650 36.82 -12.17 -12.12
CA ASP A 650 37.06 -10.86 -11.50
C ASP A 650 36.30 -9.74 -12.24
N VAL A 651 35.16 -9.30 -11.68
CA VAL A 651 34.36 -8.14 -12.14
C VAL A 651 34.82 -6.85 -11.42
N GLY A 652 35.83 -6.93 -10.56
CA GLY A 652 36.31 -5.83 -9.72
C GLY A 652 36.32 -6.21 -8.24
N ASN A 653 37.32 -5.72 -7.49
CA ASN A 653 37.41 -5.98 -6.05
C ASN A 653 36.32 -5.21 -5.28
N GLY A 654 35.49 -5.92 -4.52
CA GLY A 654 34.54 -5.32 -3.57
C GLY A 654 33.10 -5.12 -4.08
N VAL A 655 32.77 -5.64 -5.27
CA VAL A 655 31.39 -5.64 -5.80
C VAL A 655 30.53 -6.66 -5.04
N GLU A 656 29.36 -6.25 -4.56
CA GLU A 656 28.32 -7.16 -4.08
C GLU A 656 27.60 -7.80 -5.28
N ILE A 657 27.70 -9.12 -5.42
CA ILE A 657 27.15 -9.87 -6.57
C ILE A 657 26.05 -10.82 -6.11
N LEU A 658 24.87 -10.68 -6.71
CA LEU A 658 23.78 -11.67 -6.62
C LEU A 658 23.77 -12.53 -7.90
N GLN A 659 23.92 -13.84 -7.76
CA GLN A 659 23.96 -14.81 -8.88
C GLN A 659 22.96 -15.95 -8.66
#